data_AF-A0A497R385-F1
#
_entry.id   AF-A0A497R385-F1
#
_cell.length_a   1.000
_cell.length_b   1.000
_cell.length_c   1.000
_cell.angle_alpha   90.00
_cell.angle_beta   90.00
_cell.angle_gamma   90.00
#
_symmetry.space_group_name_H-M   'P 1'
#
loop_
_entity.id
_entity.type
_entity.pdbx_description
1 polymer ?
#
loop_
_entity_poly.entity_id
_entity_poly.type
_entity_poly.pdbx_seq_one_letter_code
_entity_poly.pdbx_strand_id
1 'polypeptide(L)'
;NCVLTYFDEAHRARGEYDYVQIARIIHEFNPQCRLVALTASPGSKKEAILEICKNLHIQAIESRTRDDPEIRKYIQEVVFERIEVPLPLEFELILQNLSKLGEREMAFLREKKVTEKNFAFLYKGELLSMKKELTRNFRANYLEIMACNRLLYLLILRETLESQGIPSAFTLIQSWKEKNSKSIRGLFNLEEFKNIYEKIEALKGRGVIHPKLVFLLDILDKTDLINSRVLIFCNLRATCYAISNALQERGIKAKAFVGQSKTKAGGLSQKKQIAILEAFKRDRFPVLVSTSVLEEGLDVDECKLVIFYDGTPSAIRKIQRSGRTGRKKAGKVIILTTHHSADTSAHFISDKKERKMQQLLSDISWLNAALQKPREEPTYAFTPKKILKASHQEQNDLQEGADKITEEEEESINEEIKEPLISEKLSSFKIALEDMKSWEKKKKEKVAKQKKSKKEEKVVKIIVDTREKNSKILFQLKKAGIELEFKQLSTGDYVLSDRVAVEYKKGEDLLSSIIDGRLFSQLGLLTNAYQIPILLIEGFPTGGIHPEAIAGALSSFMIDFGVSIIQTQNSEESATILKRIALREQQMKKRTVQIRKSMRMGNPNEHAIQIVSSFPGINRILATRLLETFGTVKRIINASLDELKEIEGLGEKKSQKILEIIEQEYQQ
;
A
#
# COMPACT_ATOMS: atom_id res chain seq x y z
N ASN A 1 22.81 -24.86 -16.84
CA ASN A 1 23.14 -24.42 -18.20
C ASN A 1 21.93 -23.80 -18.89
N CYS A 2 21.53 -22.59 -18.47
CA CYS A 2 20.56 -21.81 -19.24
C CYS A 2 21.34 -21.05 -20.33
N VAL A 3 21.10 -21.33 -21.60
CA VAL A 3 21.85 -20.72 -22.73
C VAL A 3 21.11 -19.50 -23.30
N LEU A 4 19.80 -19.41 -23.07
CA LEU A 4 18.92 -18.38 -23.60
C LEU A 4 17.79 -18.09 -22.61
N THR A 5 17.57 -16.82 -22.29
CA THR A 5 16.48 -16.35 -21.43
C THR A 5 15.66 -15.30 -22.16
N TYR A 6 14.34 -15.49 -22.16
CA TYR A 6 13.38 -14.51 -22.66
C TYR A 6 12.74 -13.72 -21.51
N PHE A 7 12.71 -12.40 -21.65
CA PHE A 7 11.93 -11.49 -20.82
C PHE A 7 10.76 -10.97 -21.65
N ASP A 8 9.59 -11.57 -21.46
CA ASP A 8 8.35 -11.08 -22.05
C ASP A 8 7.84 -9.83 -21.31
N GLU A 9 7.16 -8.93 -22.00
CA GLU A 9 6.75 -7.63 -21.45
C GLU A 9 7.89 -6.85 -20.76
N ALA A 10 9.06 -6.84 -21.39
CA ALA A 10 10.31 -6.29 -20.87
C ALA A 10 10.26 -4.82 -20.44
N HIS A 11 9.21 -4.07 -20.85
CA HIS A 11 8.97 -2.70 -20.39
C HIS A 11 8.80 -2.57 -18.87
N ARG A 12 8.55 -3.68 -18.17
CA ARG A 12 8.46 -3.75 -16.70
C ARG A 12 9.81 -3.76 -15.99
N ALA A 13 10.91 -4.01 -16.67
CA ALA A 13 12.25 -4.12 -16.07
C ALA A 13 12.83 -2.76 -15.66
N ARG A 14 12.15 -2.07 -14.74
CA ARG A 14 12.53 -0.78 -14.14
C ARG A 14 12.43 -0.85 -12.62
N GLY A 15 13.18 0.02 -11.95
CA GLY A 15 13.20 0.06 -10.49
C GLY A 15 13.51 -1.29 -9.86
N GLU A 16 12.59 -1.80 -9.02
CA GLU A 16 12.78 -3.02 -8.22
C GLU A 16 12.07 -4.26 -8.79
N TYR A 17 11.62 -4.22 -10.04
CA TYR A 17 10.92 -5.36 -10.65
C TYR A 17 11.81 -6.62 -10.72
N ASP A 18 11.24 -7.81 -10.52
CA ASP A 18 11.97 -9.07 -10.37
C ASP A 18 12.91 -9.36 -11.57
N TYR A 19 12.53 -8.95 -12.78
CA TYR A 19 13.37 -9.11 -13.97
C TYR A 19 14.75 -8.47 -13.84
N VAL A 20 14.86 -7.34 -13.14
CA VAL A 20 16.13 -6.65 -12.93
C VAL A 20 17.08 -7.54 -12.12
N GLN A 21 16.56 -8.23 -11.09
CA GLN A 21 17.36 -9.14 -10.27
C GLN A 21 17.72 -10.42 -11.04
N ILE A 22 16.77 -10.97 -11.79
CA ILE A 22 16.97 -12.19 -12.58
C ILE A 22 18.04 -11.96 -13.66
N ALA A 23 17.93 -10.87 -14.43
CA ALA A 23 18.91 -10.53 -15.47
C ALA A 23 20.31 -10.35 -14.89
N ARG A 24 20.43 -9.67 -13.74
CA ARG A 24 21.71 -9.50 -13.03
C ARG A 24 22.32 -10.84 -12.63
N ILE A 25 21.54 -11.73 -12.00
CA ILE A 25 22.03 -13.05 -11.57
C ILE A 25 22.47 -13.88 -12.78
N ILE A 26 21.71 -13.86 -13.87
CA ILE A 26 22.08 -14.59 -15.09
C ILE A 26 23.40 -14.04 -15.65
N HIS A 27 23.55 -12.72 -15.72
CA HIS A 27 24.77 -12.10 -16.23
C HIS A 27 26.01 -12.42 -15.37
N GLU A 28 25.84 -12.45 -14.04
CA GLU A 28 26.92 -12.75 -13.09
C GLU A 28 27.37 -14.22 -13.13
N PHE A 29 26.42 -15.15 -13.18
CA PHE A 29 26.71 -16.60 -13.09
C PHE A 29 26.86 -17.28 -14.45
N ASN A 30 26.28 -16.72 -15.50
CA ASN A 30 26.41 -17.22 -16.87
C ASN A 30 26.42 -16.06 -17.89
N PRO A 31 27.54 -15.33 -18.02
CA PRO A 31 27.65 -14.21 -18.94
C PRO A 31 27.49 -14.61 -20.41
N GLN A 32 27.60 -15.91 -20.74
CA GLN A 32 27.37 -16.45 -22.08
C GLN A 32 25.87 -16.70 -22.38
N CYS A 33 24.99 -16.57 -21.39
CA CYS A 33 23.55 -16.70 -21.60
C CYS A 33 23.03 -15.54 -22.45
N ARG A 34 22.39 -15.85 -23.58
CA ARG A 34 21.76 -14.85 -24.43
C ARG A 34 20.48 -14.34 -23.77
N LEU A 35 20.38 -13.03 -23.58
CA LEU A 35 19.16 -12.39 -23.04
C LEU A 35 18.38 -11.77 -24.20
N VAL A 36 17.09 -12.11 -24.30
CA VAL A 36 16.17 -11.55 -25.28
C VAL A 36 15.02 -10.87 -24.55
N ALA A 37 14.79 -9.60 -24.85
CA ALA A 37 13.72 -8.80 -24.26
C ALA A 37 12.66 -8.51 -25.32
N LEU A 38 11.41 -8.88 -25.04
CA LEU A 38 10.27 -8.68 -25.92
C LEU A 38 9.34 -7.64 -25.30
N THR A 39 8.96 -6.62 -26.07
CA THR A 39 7.95 -5.65 -25.63
C THR A 39 7.35 -4.92 -26.81
N ALA A 40 6.03 -4.73 -26.79
CA ALA A 40 5.33 -3.92 -27.77
C ALA A 40 5.36 -2.40 -27.45
N SER A 41 5.75 -2.01 -26.24
CA SER A 41 5.85 -0.59 -25.85
C SER A 41 6.93 -0.35 -24.78
N PRO A 42 8.17 -0.01 -25.16
CA PRO A 42 9.24 0.24 -24.20
C PRO A 42 9.05 1.58 -23.45
N GLY A 43 8.18 2.48 -23.94
CA GLY A 43 7.81 3.73 -23.28
C GLY A 43 8.12 4.98 -24.12
N SER A 44 7.69 6.16 -23.65
CA SER A 44 7.75 7.42 -24.42
C SER A 44 8.88 8.37 -24.02
N LYS A 45 9.81 7.92 -23.16
CA LYS A 45 10.97 8.69 -22.67
C LYS A 45 12.25 7.93 -22.93
N LYS A 46 13.28 8.60 -23.45
CA LYS A 46 14.58 8.00 -23.80
C LYS A 46 15.25 7.36 -22.60
N GLU A 47 15.26 8.07 -21.47
CA GLU A 47 15.90 7.66 -20.21
C GLU A 47 15.29 6.36 -19.70
N ALA A 48 13.97 6.24 -19.83
CA ALA A 48 13.23 5.09 -19.36
C ALA A 48 13.46 3.86 -20.25
N ILE A 49 13.67 4.04 -21.56
CA ILE A 49 14.05 2.95 -22.47
C ILE A 49 15.48 2.50 -22.13
N LEU A 50 16.41 3.44 -21.99
CA LEU A 50 17.80 3.16 -21.62
C LEU A 50 17.91 2.42 -20.27
N GLU A 51 17.07 2.78 -19.30
CA GLU A 51 16.99 2.08 -18.01
C GLU A 51 16.66 0.59 -18.20
N ILE A 52 15.68 0.26 -19.04
CA ILE A 52 15.31 -1.15 -19.34
C ILE A 52 16.50 -1.88 -19.96
N CYS A 53 17.14 -1.26 -20.96
CA CYS A 53 18.29 -1.85 -21.65
C CYS A 53 19.45 -2.11 -20.70
N LYS A 54 19.70 -1.16 -19.79
CA LYS A 54 20.72 -1.29 -18.75
C LYS A 54 20.39 -2.43 -17.79
N ASN A 55 19.17 -2.47 -17.27
CA ASN A 55 18.73 -3.46 -16.29
C ASN A 55 18.73 -4.90 -16.86
N LEU A 56 18.40 -5.06 -18.13
CA LEU A 56 18.37 -6.36 -18.81
C LEU A 56 19.66 -6.69 -19.58
N HIS A 57 20.71 -5.86 -19.44
CA HIS A 57 21.99 -6.01 -20.14
C HIS A 57 21.87 -6.10 -21.69
N ILE A 58 20.87 -5.43 -22.27
CA ILE A 58 20.63 -5.43 -23.71
C ILE A 58 21.71 -4.62 -24.43
N GLN A 59 22.23 -5.17 -25.52
CA GLN A 59 23.32 -4.59 -26.32
C GLN A 59 22.85 -4.08 -27.68
N ALA A 60 21.80 -4.70 -28.24
CA ALA A 60 21.21 -4.34 -29.51
C ALA A 60 19.70 -4.35 -29.40
N ILE A 61 19.05 -3.43 -30.11
CA ILE A 61 17.61 -3.32 -30.14
C ILE A 61 17.17 -3.35 -31.58
N GLU A 62 16.13 -4.13 -31.80
CA GLU A 62 15.45 -4.21 -33.07
C GLU A 62 14.03 -3.70 -32.87
N SER A 63 13.62 -2.79 -33.73
CA SER A 63 12.26 -2.25 -33.76
C SER A 63 11.66 -2.58 -35.11
N ARG A 64 10.39 -2.95 -35.10
CA ARG A 64 9.56 -2.98 -36.29
C ARG A 64 8.25 -2.28 -35.98
N THR A 65 7.78 -1.51 -36.94
CA THR A 65 6.58 -0.69 -36.89
C THR A 65 5.53 -1.22 -37.87
N ARG A 66 4.32 -0.64 -37.81
CA ARG A 66 3.23 -1.02 -38.73
C ARG A 66 3.49 -0.59 -40.17
N ASP A 67 4.36 0.40 -40.34
CA ASP A 67 4.69 0.97 -41.64
C ASP A 67 5.71 0.09 -42.38
N ASP A 68 6.34 -0.86 -41.70
CA ASP A 68 7.27 -1.80 -42.31
C ASP A 68 6.53 -2.77 -43.27
N PRO A 69 6.97 -2.88 -44.55
CA PRO A 69 6.31 -3.70 -45.56
C PRO A 69 6.11 -5.17 -45.16
N GLU A 70 7.05 -5.72 -44.40
CA GLU A 70 7.03 -7.11 -43.93
C GLU A 70 5.92 -7.37 -42.90
N ILE A 71 5.53 -6.36 -42.13
CA ILE A 71 4.52 -6.44 -41.08
C ILE A 71 3.14 -6.06 -41.60
N ARG A 72 3.05 -5.06 -42.48
CA ARG A 72 1.78 -4.50 -42.96
C ARG A 72 0.81 -5.56 -43.51
N LYS A 73 1.32 -6.61 -44.16
CA LYS A 73 0.52 -7.73 -44.71
C LYS A 73 -0.12 -8.64 -43.65
N TYR A 74 0.34 -8.60 -42.40
CA TYR A 74 -0.16 -9.45 -41.31
C TYR A 74 -0.97 -8.67 -40.26
N ILE A 75 -1.05 -7.34 -40.37
CA ILE A 75 -1.84 -6.51 -39.47
C ILE A 75 -3.24 -6.32 -40.06
N GLN A 76 -4.26 -6.75 -39.31
CA GLN A 76 -5.63 -6.30 -39.55
C GLN A 76 -5.90 -4.99 -38.83
N GLU A 77 -6.62 -4.08 -39.48
CA GLU A 77 -6.91 -2.76 -38.93
C GLU A 77 -7.95 -2.85 -37.80
N VAL A 78 -7.62 -2.26 -36.65
CA VAL A 78 -8.55 -2.10 -35.54
C VAL A 78 -9.10 -0.68 -35.61
N VAL A 79 -10.41 -0.56 -35.81
CA VAL A 79 -11.08 0.75 -35.85
C VAL A 79 -11.29 1.23 -34.42
N PHE A 80 -10.64 2.35 -34.08
CA PHE A 80 -10.85 3.05 -32.82
C PHE A 80 -11.88 4.17 -33.05
N GLU A 81 -13.01 4.08 -32.36
CA GLU A 81 -14.02 5.12 -32.34
C GLU A 81 -14.09 5.71 -30.93
N ARG A 82 -14.03 7.04 -30.84
CA ARG A 82 -14.19 7.75 -29.59
C ARG A 82 -15.56 8.42 -29.57
N ILE A 83 -16.31 8.15 -28.52
CA ILE A 83 -17.63 8.74 -28.31
C ILE A 83 -17.54 9.64 -27.08
N GLU A 84 -17.70 10.94 -27.32
CA GLU A 84 -17.81 11.93 -26.26
C GLU A 84 -19.26 12.00 -25.77
N VAL A 85 -19.46 11.67 -24.50
CA VAL A 85 -20.76 11.66 -23.86
C VAL A 85 -20.99 13.02 -23.17
N PRO A 86 -22.00 13.80 -23.60
CA PRO A 86 -22.33 15.05 -22.94
C PRO A 86 -22.93 14.80 -21.55
N LEU A 87 -22.66 15.70 -20.62
CA LEU A 87 -23.30 15.70 -19.31
C LEU A 87 -24.65 16.45 -19.40
N PRO A 88 -25.72 15.92 -18.78
CA PRO A 88 -26.97 16.67 -18.67
C PRO A 88 -26.78 18.00 -17.93
N LEU A 89 -27.66 18.97 -18.20
CA LEU A 89 -27.60 20.31 -17.62
C LEU A 89 -27.53 20.27 -16.08
N GLU A 90 -28.22 19.32 -15.45
CA GLU A 90 -28.22 19.17 -13.99
C GLU A 90 -26.82 18.84 -13.44
N PHE A 91 -26.02 18.04 -14.16
CA PHE A 91 -24.62 17.76 -13.80
C PHE A 91 -23.75 19.00 -14.01
N GLU A 92 -23.90 19.68 -15.13
CA GLU A 92 -23.11 20.88 -15.45
C GLU A 92 -23.32 21.96 -14.38
N LEU A 93 -24.55 22.18 -13.93
CA LEU A 93 -24.86 23.13 -12.86
C LEU A 93 -24.17 22.77 -11.54
N ILE A 94 -24.11 21.47 -11.18
CA ILE A 94 -23.39 21.01 -9.99
C ILE A 94 -21.89 21.23 -10.14
N LEU A 95 -21.32 20.87 -11.30
CA LEU A 95 -19.90 21.01 -11.59
C LEU A 95 -19.45 22.48 -11.66
N GLN A 96 -20.31 23.38 -12.15
CA GLN A 96 -20.09 24.82 -12.12
C GLN A 96 -20.05 25.35 -10.68
N ASN A 97 -21.02 24.94 -9.85
CA ASN A 97 -21.04 25.33 -8.43
C ASN A 97 -19.82 24.80 -7.67
N LEU A 98 -19.43 23.55 -7.93
CA LEU A 98 -18.22 22.94 -7.38
C LEU A 98 -16.97 23.70 -7.83
N SER A 99 -16.88 24.08 -9.11
CA SER A 99 -15.75 24.84 -9.64
C SER A 99 -15.64 26.23 -9.00
N LYS A 100 -16.76 26.93 -8.78
CA LYS A 100 -16.78 28.21 -8.06
C LYS A 100 -16.28 28.06 -6.62
N LEU A 101 -16.74 27.02 -5.91
CA LEU A 101 -16.29 26.73 -4.55
C LEU A 101 -14.79 26.37 -4.51
N GLY A 102 -14.32 25.54 -5.44
CA GLY A 102 -12.90 25.22 -5.57
C GLY A 102 -12.05 26.45 -5.87
N GLU A 103 -12.55 27.38 -6.70
CA GLU A 103 -11.85 28.62 -7.03
C GLU A 103 -11.75 29.57 -5.83
N ARG A 104 -12.78 29.64 -4.98
CA ARG A 104 -12.74 30.37 -3.70
C ARG A 104 -11.62 29.86 -2.79
N GLU A 105 -11.46 28.53 -2.69
CA GLU A 105 -10.40 27.91 -1.91
C GLU A 105 -9.00 28.15 -2.53
N MET A 106 -8.89 28.12 -3.86
CA MET A 106 -7.65 28.48 -4.56
C MET A 106 -7.28 29.94 -4.38
N ALA A 107 -8.26 30.86 -4.39
CA ALA A 107 -8.02 32.29 -4.15
C ALA A 107 -7.37 32.54 -2.80
N PHE A 108 -7.81 31.85 -1.75
CA PHE A 108 -7.18 31.88 -0.43
C PHE A 108 -5.70 31.43 -0.49
N LEU A 109 -5.40 30.34 -1.20
CA LEU A 109 -4.02 29.86 -1.36
C LEU A 109 -3.15 30.83 -2.20
N ARG A 110 -3.73 31.51 -3.18
CA ARG A 110 -3.04 32.55 -3.96
C ARG A 110 -2.72 33.79 -3.11
N GLU A 111 -3.67 34.24 -2.29
CA GLU A 111 -3.44 35.34 -1.35
C GLU A 111 -2.27 35.03 -0.39
N LYS A 112 -2.17 33.77 0.04
CA LYS A 112 -1.07 33.26 0.87
C LYS A 112 0.21 32.92 0.07
N LYS A 113 0.25 33.22 -1.23
CA LYS A 113 1.39 32.98 -2.14
C LYS A 113 1.86 31.51 -2.17
N VAL A 114 0.93 30.57 -1.94
CA VAL A 114 1.21 29.13 -2.01
C VAL A 114 1.25 28.64 -3.45
N THR A 115 0.44 29.23 -4.31
CA THR A 115 0.30 28.86 -5.72
C THR A 115 -0.22 30.04 -6.52
N GLU A 116 -0.08 30.01 -7.85
CA GLU A 116 -0.71 30.97 -8.77
C GLU A 116 -1.82 30.31 -9.61
N LYS A 117 -2.07 29.01 -9.40
CA LYS A 117 -3.01 28.26 -10.23
C LYS A 117 -4.47 28.58 -9.92
N ASN A 118 -5.31 28.28 -10.91
CA ASN A 118 -6.77 28.25 -10.78
C ASN A 118 -7.26 26.82 -10.61
N PHE A 119 -8.44 26.66 -10.00
CA PHE A 119 -9.01 25.35 -9.71
C PHE A 119 -9.25 24.51 -10.98
N ALA A 120 -9.61 25.16 -12.08
CA ALA A 120 -9.84 24.51 -13.38
C ALA A 120 -8.63 23.69 -13.88
N PHE A 121 -7.40 24.10 -13.53
CA PHE A 121 -6.15 23.50 -13.98
C PHE A 121 -5.39 22.74 -12.88
N LEU A 122 -6.05 22.52 -11.74
CA LEU A 122 -5.44 21.87 -10.58
C LEU A 122 -5.53 20.35 -10.69
N TYR A 123 -4.38 19.67 -10.65
CA TYR A 123 -4.32 18.20 -10.60
C TYR A 123 -4.04 17.68 -9.20
N LYS A 124 -4.58 16.50 -8.87
CA LYS A 124 -4.39 15.83 -7.57
C LYS A 124 -2.92 15.69 -7.17
N GLY A 125 -2.06 15.31 -8.11
CA GLY A 125 -0.62 15.14 -7.84
C GLY A 125 0.08 16.44 -7.44
N GLU A 126 -0.31 17.57 -8.05
CA GLU A 126 0.23 18.88 -7.71
C GLU A 126 -0.28 19.34 -6.35
N LEU A 127 -1.56 19.13 -6.06
CA LEU A 127 -2.14 19.44 -4.75
C LEU A 127 -1.46 18.66 -3.62
N LEU A 128 -1.14 17.38 -3.85
CA LEU A 128 -0.40 16.56 -2.90
C LEU A 128 1.05 17.06 -2.71
N SER A 129 1.70 17.52 -3.79
CA SER A 129 3.03 18.14 -3.71
C SER A 129 3.00 19.46 -2.96
N MET A 130 2.05 20.35 -3.25
CA MET A 130 1.85 21.61 -2.52
C MET A 130 1.61 21.35 -1.04
N LYS A 131 0.73 20.40 -0.70
CA LYS A 131 0.50 20.00 0.70
C LYS A 131 1.79 19.49 1.36
N LYS A 132 2.59 18.68 0.67
CA LYS A 132 3.86 18.15 1.17
C LYS A 132 4.87 19.28 1.43
N GLU A 133 4.89 20.29 0.58
CA GLU A 133 5.74 21.48 0.75
C GLU A 133 5.27 22.37 1.92
N LEU A 134 3.97 22.64 2.01
CA LEU A 134 3.37 23.37 3.14
C LEU A 134 3.63 22.68 4.48
N THR A 135 3.62 21.34 4.50
CA THR A 135 3.89 20.54 5.71
C THR A 135 5.38 20.61 6.11
N ARG A 136 6.28 20.88 5.16
CA ARG A 136 7.72 21.07 5.43
C ARG A 136 8.05 22.46 5.95
N ASN A 137 7.25 23.47 5.59
CA ASN A 137 7.47 24.84 6.01
C ASN A 137 6.86 25.10 7.40
N PHE A 138 7.70 25.33 8.40
CA PHE A 138 7.36 25.40 9.84
C PHE A 138 6.51 26.61 10.27
N ARG A 139 6.25 27.60 9.40
CA ARG A 139 5.38 28.74 9.73
C ARG A 139 3.92 28.41 9.47
N ALA A 140 3.04 28.94 10.31
CA ALA A 140 1.58 28.78 10.38
C ALA A 140 0.81 28.45 9.07
N ASN A 141 0.98 27.22 8.55
CA ASN A 141 0.35 26.74 7.32
C ASN A 141 -0.91 25.91 7.56
N TYR A 142 -1.46 25.92 8.78
CA TYR A 142 -2.55 25.03 9.16
C TYR A 142 -3.82 25.30 8.35
N LEU A 143 -4.14 26.57 8.09
CA LEU A 143 -5.32 26.96 7.30
C LEU A 143 -5.14 26.58 5.82
N GLU A 144 -3.93 26.73 5.29
CA GLU A 144 -3.49 26.40 3.94
C GLU A 144 -3.56 24.89 3.70
N ILE A 145 -3.06 24.09 4.65
CA ILE A 145 -3.17 22.62 4.61
C ILE A 145 -4.64 22.18 4.65
N MET A 146 -5.48 22.85 5.44
CA MET A 146 -6.92 22.58 5.46
C MET A 146 -7.58 22.93 4.13
N ALA A 147 -7.22 24.06 3.51
CA ALA A 147 -7.69 24.43 2.17
C ALA A 147 -7.24 23.40 1.12
N CYS A 148 -5.99 22.94 1.16
CA CYS A 148 -5.51 21.85 0.29
C CYS A 148 -6.31 20.55 0.50
N ASN A 149 -6.66 20.20 1.75
CA ASN A 149 -7.50 19.03 2.02
C ASN A 149 -8.93 19.21 1.48
N ARG A 150 -9.55 20.39 1.65
CA ARG A 150 -10.88 20.69 1.08
C ARG A 150 -10.86 20.61 -0.44
N LEU A 151 -9.87 21.22 -1.09
CA LEU A 151 -9.63 21.12 -2.52
C LEU A 151 -9.48 19.66 -2.99
N LEU A 152 -8.82 18.81 -2.20
CA LEU A 152 -8.67 17.41 -2.52
C LEU A 152 -10.03 16.70 -2.54
N TYR A 153 -10.89 16.95 -1.55
CA TYR A 153 -12.26 16.42 -1.55
C TYR A 153 -13.07 16.93 -2.74
N LEU A 154 -12.99 18.23 -3.07
CA LEU A 154 -13.68 18.81 -4.22
C LEU A 154 -13.22 18.20 -5.54
N LEU A 155 -11.91 17.98 -5.74
CA LEU A 155 -11.38 17.30 -6.92
C LEU A 155 -11.89 15.86 -7.04
N ILE A 156 -11.90 15.10 -5.93
CA ILE A 156 -12.40 13.72 -5.93
C ILE A 156 -13.91 13.70 -6.24
N LEU A 157 -14.69 14.65 -5.72
CA LEU A 157 -16.11 14.75 -6.02
C LEU A 157 -16.35 15.10 -7.49
N ARG A 158 -15.59 16.06 -8.05
CA ARG A 158 -15.63 16.40 -9.48
C ARG A 158 -15.34 15.17 -10.34
N GLU A 159 -14.24 14.47 -10.08
CA GLU A 159 -13.85 13.26 -10.80
C GLU A 159 -14.94 12.19 -10.71
N THR A 160 -15.56 12.02 -9.54
CA THR A 160 -16.64 11.04 -9.33
C THR A 160 -17.91 11.41 -10.11
N LEU A 161 -18.30 12.68 -10.11
CA LEU A 161 -19.45 13.17 -10.88
C LEU A 161 -19.24 13.01 -12.38
N GLU A 162 -18.05 13.34 -12.88
CA GLU A 162 -17.68 13.25 -14.30
C GLU A 162 -17.51 11.81 -14.82
N SER A 163 -17.16 10.84 -13.95
CA SER A 163 -16.84 9.47 -14.36
C SER A 163 -17.90 8.42 -13.96
N GLN A 164 -18.50 8.55 -12.79
CA GLN A 164 -19.37 7.53 -12.17
C GLN A 164 -20.80 8.02 -11.91
N GLY A 165 -20.98 9.33 -11.74
CA GLY A 165 -22.27 9.99 -11.62
C GLY A 165 -22.84 10.12 -10.20
N ILE A 166 -24.12 10.51 -10.13
CA ILE A 166 -24.81 10.95 -8.91
C ILE A 166 -24.82 9.88 -7.79
N PRO A 167 -25.14 8.60 -8.03
CA PRO A 167 -25.21 7.61 -6.95
C PRO A 167 -23.87 7.41 -6.23
N SER A 168 -22.77 7.36 -7.00
CA SER A 168 -21.41 7.24 -6.46
C SER A 168 -20.98 8.51 -5.73
N ALA A 169 -21.29 9.69 -6.29
CA ALA A 169 -21.00 10.97 -5.64
C ALA A 169 -21.72 11.10 -4.28
N PHE A 170 -22.99 10.68 -4.20
CA PHE A 170 -23.72 10.67 -2.95
C PHE A 170 -23.07 9.73 -1.92
N THR A 171 -22.79 8.48 -2.30
CA THR A 171 -22.17 7.48 -1.40
C THR A 171 -20.80 7.95 -0.91
N LEU A 172 -20.02 8.58 -1.79
CA LEU A 172 -18.76 9.19 -1.45
C LEU A 172 -18.93 10.26 -0.36
N ILE A 173 -19.89 11.17 -0.51
CA ILE A 173 -20.16 12.22 0.48
C ILE A 173 -20.65 11.61 1.81
N GLN A 174 -21.47 10.56 1.79
CA GLN A 174 -21.86 9.86 3.03
C GLN A 174 -20.64 9.27 3.76
N SER A 175 -19.72 8.64 3.03
CA SER A 175 -18.48 8.10 3.61
C SER A 175 -17.60 9.18 4.27
N TRP A 176 -17.77 10.45 3.87
CA TRP A 176 -17.05 11.57 4.48
C TRP A 176 -17.66 11.98 5.81
N LYS A 177 -18.99 11.91 5.95
CA LYS A 177 -19.68 12.20 7.22
C LYS A 177 -19.19 11.27 8.34
N GLU A 178 -18.93 10.00 8.02
CA GLU A 178 -18.40 9.00 8.96
C GLU A 178 -16.95 9.30 9.43
N LYS A 179 -16.12 9.90 8.58
CA LYS A 179 -14.69 10.14 8.86
C LYS A 179 -14.43 11.28 9.86
N ASN A 180 -15.43 12.11 10.15
CA ASN A 180 -15.41 13.21 11.15
C ASN A 180 -14.16 14.12 11.17
N SER A 181 -13.48 14.34 10.04
CA SER A 181 -12.27 15.17 9.99
C SER A 181 -12.59 16.68 10.04
N LYS A 182 -11.66 17.50 10.56
CA LYS A 182 -11.83 18.97 10.63
C LYS A 182 -12.05 19.61 9.25
N SER A 183 -11.34 19.14 8.22
CA SER A 183 -11.51 19.64 6.85
C SER A 183 -12.87 19.30 6.26
N ILE A 184 -13.39 18.10 6.55
CA ILE A 184 -14.74 17.68 6.12
C ILE A 184 -15.80 18.51 6.84
N ARG A 185 -15.71 18.66 8.16
CA ARG A 185 -16.63 19.53 8.92
C ARG A 185 -16.62 20.97 8.40
N GLY A 186 -15.43 21.51 8.13
CA GLY A 186 -15.29 22.83 7.52
C GLY A 186 -15.96 22.93 6.15
N LEU A 187 -15.88 21.88 5.32
CA LEU A 187 -16.53 21.83 4.02
C LEU A 187 -18.07 21.80 4.14
N PHE A 188 -18.62 20.96 5.03
CA PHE A 188 -20.06 20.87 5.29
C PHE A 188 -20.66 22.14 5.93
N ASN A 189 -19.84 22.99 6.54
CA ASN A 189 -20.28 24.27 7.08
C ASN A 189 -20.45 25.36 6.00
N LEU A 190 -19.90 25.16 4.80
CA LEU A 190 -20.04 26.12 3.70
C LEU A 190 -21.42 25.98 3.03
N GLU A 191 -22.15 27.08 2.90
CA GLU A 191 -23.47 27.11 2.27
C GLU A 191 -23.41 26.63 0.81
N GLU A 192 -22.35 26.99 0.09
CA GLU A 192 -22.16 26.57 -1.30
C GLU A 192 -22.03 25.05 -1.42
N PHE A 193 -21.36 24.41 -0.45
CA PHE A 193 -21.23 22.95 -0.44
C PHE A 193 -22.54 22.26 -0.04
N LYS A 194 -23.30 22.84 0.90
CA LYS A 194 -24.64 22.34 1.26
C LYS A 194 -25.57 22.31 0.05
N ASN A 195 -25.59 23.39 -0.74
CA ASN A 195 -26.38 23.48 -1.98
C ASN A 195 -25.95 22.41 -3.00
N ILE A 196 -24.64 22.20 -3.18
CA ILE A 196 -24.12 21.11 -4.03
C ILE A 196 -24.63 19.74 -3.55
N TYR A 197 -24.55 19.48 -2.24
CA TYR A 197 -24.97 18.22 -1.64
C TYR A 197 -26.49 18.00 -1.79
N GLU A 198 -27.32 19.01 -1.52
CA GLU A 198 -28.78 18.94 -1.68
C GLU A 198 -29.19 18.62 -3.12
N LYS A 199 -28.51 19.23 -4.11
CA LYS A 199 -28.75 18.90 -5.53
C LYS A 199 -28.38 17.46 -5.86
N ILE A 200 -27.25 16.97 -5.35
CA ILE A 200 -26.83 15.56 -5.53
C ILE A 200 -27.84 14.61 -4.89
N GLU A 201 -28.32 14.92 -3.69
CA GLU A 201 -29.33 14.14 -2.96
C GLU A 201 -30.68 14.12 -3.69
N ALA A 202 -31.15 15.26 -4.18
CA ALA A 202 -32.38 15.36 -4.97
C ALA A 202 -32.31 14.55 -6.27
N LEU A 203 -31.19 14.65 -7.01
CA LEU A 203 -30.99 13.87 -8.23
C LEU A 203 -30.87 12.37 -7.96
N LYS A 204 -30.26 11.99 -6.83
CA LYS A 204 -30.24 10.59 -6.38
C LYS A 204 -31.66 10.10 -6.09
N GLY A 205 -32.48 10.88 -5.41
CA GLY A 205 -33.88 10.55 -5.13
C GLY A 205 -34.72 10.34 -6.39
N ARG A 206 -34.36 11.04 -7.49
CA ARG A 206 -34.96 10.87 -8.82
C ARG A 206 -34.38 9.69 -9.63
N GLY A 207 -33.40 8.95 -9.09
CA GLY A 207 -32.77 7.83 -9.79
C GLY A 207 -31.86 8.24 -10.96
N VAL A 208 -31.36 9.48 -10.97
CA VAL A 208 -30.48 9.95 -12.05
C VAL A 208 -29.14 9.23 -12.01
N ILE A 209 -28.76 8.61 -13.12
CA ILE A 209 -27.50 7.88 -13.32
C ILE A 209 -26.56 8.61 -14.28
N HIS A 210 -25.32 8.14 -14.40
CA HIS A 210 -24.37 8.70 -15.36
C HIS A 210 -24.82 8.41 -16.81
N PRO A 211 -24.78 9.40 -17.74
CA PRO A 211 -25.23 9.24 -19.12
C PRO A 211 -24.45 8.17 -19.91
N LYS A 212 -23.18 7.91 -19.55
CA LYS A 212 -22.38 6.85 -20.21
C LYS A 212 -23.07 5.48 -20.19
N LEU A 213 -23.83 5.14 -19.15
CA LEU A 213 -24.54 3.86 -19.11
C LEU A 213 -25.62 3.83 -20.20
N VAL A 214 -26.36 4.92 -20.38
CA VAL A 214 -27.37 5.04 -21.44
C VAL A 214 -26.72 4.92 -22.82
N PHE A 215 -25.61 5.62 -23.05
CA PHE A 215 -24.86 5.54 -24.32
C PHE A 215 -24.28 4.14 -24.56
N LEU A 216 -23.74 3.48 -23.52
CA LEU A 216 -23.25 2.11 -23.62
C LEU A 216 -24.36 1.17 -24.09
N LEU A 217 -25.54 1.29 -23.50
CA LEU A 217 -26.70 0.47 -23.86
C LEU A 217 -27.17 0.78 -25.29
N ASP A 218 -27.26 2.05 -25.66
CA ASP A 218 -27.62 2.49 -27.03
C ASP A 218 -26.62 1.97 -28.09
N ILE A 219 -25.33 1.95 -27.79
CA ILE A 219 -24.29 1.38 -28.67
C ILE A 219 -24.50 -0.12 -28.84
N LEU A 220 -24.83 -0.85 -27.77
CA LEU A 220 -25.08 -2.28 -27.83
C LEU A 220 -26.38 -2.59 -28.59
N ASP A 221 -27.43 -1.78 -28.41
CA ASP A 221 -28.70 -1.93 -29.10
C ASP A 221 -28.58 -1.62 -30.61
N LYS A 222 -27.78 -0.63 -30.99
CA LYS A 222 -27.55 -0.22 -32.39
C LYS A 222 -26.54 -1.08 -33.14
N THR A 223 -25.77 -1.90 -32.44
CA THR A 223 -24.81 -2.80 -33.08
C THR A 223 -25.41 -4.20 -33.17
N ASP A 224 -25.37 -4.81 -34.36
CA ASP A 224 -25.67 -6.25 -34.55
C ASP A 224 -24.67 -7.18 -33.82
N LEU A 225 -23.83 -6.60 -32.95
CA LEU A 225 -22.74 -7.24 -32.22
C LEU A 225 -23.16 -7.65 -30.80
N ILE A 226 -24.39 -7.39 -30.37
CA ILE A 226 -24.88 -7.75 -29.02
C ILE A 226 -24.84 -9.26 -28.74
N ASN A 227 -24.97 -10.07 -29.80
CA ASN A 227 -24.83 -11.53 -29.78
C ASN A 227 -23.41 -12.02 -30.10
N SER A 228 -22.47 -11.10 -30.35
CA SER A 228 -21.06 -11.42 -30.53
C SER A 228 -20.31 -11.29 -29.21
N ARG A 229 -19.09 -11.83 -29.13
CA ARG A 229 -18.22 -11.61 -27.97
C ARG A 229 -17.86 -10.13 -27.82
N VAL A 230 -18.40 -9.50 -26.77
CA VAL A 230 -18.15 -8.12 -26.37
C VAL A 230 -17.40 -8.10 -25.04
N LEU A 231 -16.37 -7.27 -24.96
CA LEU A 231 -15.63 -7.01 -23.74
C LEU A 231 -15.80 -5.55 -23.33
N ILE A 232 -16.25 -5.29 -22.11
CA ILE A 232 -16.44 -3.96 -21.56
C ILE A 232 -15.46 -3.76 -20.41
N PHE A 233 -14.59 -2.75 -20.51
CA PHE A 233 -13.64 -2.42 -19.46
C PHE A 233 -14.13 -1.27 -18.59
N CYS A 234 -14.07 -1.48 -17.28
CA CYS A 234 -14.40 -0.53 -16.22
C CYS A 234 -13.25 -0.37 -15.20
N ASN A 235 -13.12 0.76 -14.51
CA ASN A 235 -12.08 0.95 -13.49
C ASN A 235 -12.46 0.34 -12.13
N LEU A 236 -13.74 0.42 -11.76
CA LEU A 236 -14.23 0.03 -10.43
C LEU A 236 -15.07 -1.25 -10.48
N ARG A 237 -14.90 -2.11 -9.47
CA ARG A 237 -15.68 -3.35 -9.30
C ARG A 237 -17.18 -3.08 -9.25
N ALA A 238 -17.58 -2.05 -8.50
CA ALA A 238 -18.98 -1.64 -8.37
C ALA A 238 -19.59 -1.26 -9.73
N THR A 239 -18.85 -0.50 -10.55
CA THR A 239 -19.27 -0.16 -11.92
C THR A 239 -19.42 -1.40 -12.79
N CYS A 240 -18.51 -2.37 -12.69
CA CYS A 240 -18.61 -3.60 -13.46
C CYS A 240 -19.85 -4.42 -13.10
N TYR A 241 -20.19 -4.52 -11.80
CA TYR A 241 -21.45 -5.15 -11.37
C TYR A 241 -22.68 -4.36 -11.83
N ALA A 242 -22.66 -3.03 -11.70
CA ALA A 242 -23.77 -2.17 -12.12
C ALA A 242 -24.07 -2.28 -13.63
N ILE A 243 -23.04 -2.26 -14.47
CA ILE A 243 -23.18 -2.46 -15.92
C ILE A 243 -23.70 -3.87 -16.20
N SER A 244 -23.14 -4.90 -15.57
CA SER A 244 -23.58 -6.29 -15.76
C SER A 244 -25.06 -6.47 -15.41
N ASN A 245 -25.52 -5.89 -14.31
CA ASN A 245 -26.92 -5.97 -13.89
C ASN A 245 -27.84 -5.21 -14.85
N ALA A 246 -27.48 -3.99 -15.24
CA ALA A 246 -28.26 -3.20 -16.19
C ALA A 246 -28.40 -3.89 -17.57
N LEU A 247 -27.36 -4.63 -18.00
CA LEU A 247 -27.43 -5.46 -19.20
C LEU A 247 -28.37 -6.66 -19.03
N GLN A 248 -28.29 -7.36 -17.89
CA GLN A 248 -29.16 -8.50 -17.58
C GLN A 248 -30.63 -8.11 -17.48
N GLU A 249 -30.95 -6.96 -16.90
CA GLU A 249 -32.30 -6.41 -16.83
C GLU A 249 -32.90 -6.15 -18.22
N ARG A 250 -32.05 -5.89 -19.22
CA ARG A 250 -32.44 -5.77 -20.64
C ARG A 250 -32.41 -7.09 -21.40
N GLY A 251 -32.22 -8.22 -20.72
CA GLY A 251 -32.15 -9.54 -21.33
C GLY A 251 -30.80 -9.89 -21.96
N ILE A 252 -29.77 -9.05 -21.81
CA ILE A 252 -28.43 -9.31 -22.34
C ILE A 252 -27.66 -10.16 -21.32
N LYS A 253 -27.26 -11.37 -21.72
CA LYS A 253 -26.45 -12.27 -20.89
C LYS A 253 -25.04 -11.68 -20.69
N ALA A 254 -24.85 -10.95 -19.60
CA ALA A 254 -23.58 -10.35 -19.22
C ALA A 254 -23.05 -10.93 -17.90
N LYS A 255 -21.73 -11.02 -17.74
CA LYS A 255 -21.10 -11.36 -16.45
C LYS A 255 -19.99 -10.37 -16.07
N ALA A 256 -19.94 -9.98 -14.80
CA ALA A 256 -18.85 -9.20 -14.25
C ALA A 256 -17.61 -10.05 -13.94
N PHE A 257 -16.43 -9.54 -14.28
CA PHE A 257 -15.12 -10.13 -14.02
C PHE A 257 -14.23 -9.14 -13.25
N VAL A 258 -14.06 -9.40 -11.96
CA VAL A 258 -13.32 -8.53 -11.05
C VAL A 258 -12.17 -9.28 -10.37
N GLY A 259 -11.27 -8.52 -9.75
CA GLY A 259 -10.06 -9.06 -9.12
C GLY A 259 -10.33 -9.96 -7.92
N GLN A 260 -9.27 -10.65 -7.47
CA GLN A 260 -9.37 -11.56 -6.33
C GLN A 260 -9.75 -10.82 -5.04
N SER A 261 -10.52 -11.47 -4.18
CA SER A 261 -10.77 -11.02 -2.81
C SER A 261 -10.71 -12.19 -1.85
N LYS A 262 -9.94 -12.02 -0.76
CA LYS A 262 -9.92 -12.95 0.39
C LYS A 262 -10.96 -12.59 1.46
N THR A 263 -11.56 -11.41 1.35
CA THR A 263 -12.62 -10.90 2.26
C THR A 263 -13.96 -10.81 1.51
N LYS A 264 -15.08 -10.71 2.24
CA LYS A 264 -16.45 -10.55 1.70
C LYS A 264 -16.66 -9.30 0.80
N ALA A 265 -15.64 -8.50 0.53
CA ALA A 265 -15.70 -7.27 -0.26
C ALA A 265 -15.66 -7.49 -1.79
N GLY A 266 -16.62 -8.26 -2.31
CA GLY A 266 -17.03 -8.21 -3.74
C GLY A 266 -15.94 -8.49 -4.79
N GLY A 267 -15.02 -9.42 -4.55
CA GLY A 267 -14.10 -9.94 -5.57
C GLY A 267 -14.39 -11.41 -5.92
N LEU A 268 -13.81 -11.91 -7.00
CA LEU A 268 -14.00 -13.30 -7.46
C LEU A 268 -12.89 -14.20 -6.93
N SER A 269 -13.23 -15.44 -6.54
CA SER A 269 -12.20 -16.46 -6.26
C SER A 269 -11.52 -16.90 -7.56
N GLN A 270 -10.30 -17.43 -7.46
CA GLN A 270 -9.56 -17.91 -8.64
C GLN A 270 -10.33 -18.98 -9.42
N LYS A 271 -10.99 -19.92 -8.70
CA LYS A 271 -11.85 -20.95 -9.32
C LYS A 271 -13.01 -20.32 -10.11
N LYS A 272 -13.68 -19.30 -9.56
CA LYS A 272 -14.76 -18.57 -10.25
C LYS A 272 -14.27 -17.77 -11.46
N GLN A 273 -13.07 -17.17 -11.36
CA GLN A 273 -12.46 -16.44 -12.48
C GLN A 273 -12.21 -17.37 -13.67
N ILE A 274 -11.61 -18.54 -13.44
CA ILE A 274 -11.35 -19.54 -14.49
C ILE A 274 -12.66 -19.99 -15.14
N ALA A 275 -13.67 -20.35 -14.34
CA ALA A 275 -14.96 -20.80 -14.85
C ALA A 275 -15.69 -19.74 -15.70
N ILE A 276 -15.66 -18.46 -15.30
CA ILE A 276 -16.26 -17.36 -16.07
C ILE A 276 -15.53 -17.17 -17.40
N LEU A 277 -14.19 -17.26 -17.41
CA LEU A 277 -13.39 -17.13 -18.63
C LEU A 277 -13.62 -18.28 -19.61
N GLU A 278 -13.69 -19.52 -19.13
CA GLU A 278 -13.98 -20.67 -19.98
C GLU A 278 -15.38 -20.59 -20.57
N ALA A 279 -16.38 -20.22 -19.76
CA ALA A 279 -17.75 -20.01 -20.24
C ALA A 279 -17.83 -18.88 -21.29
N PHE A 280 -17.04 -17.81 -21.13
CA PHE A 280 -16.96 -16.73 -22.12
C PHE A 280 -16.30 -17.20 -23.43
N LYS A 281 -15.19 -17.96 -23.35
CA LYS A 281 -14.50 -18.52 -24.52
C LYS A 281 -15.36 -19.53 -25.29
N ARG A 282 -16.23 -20.25 -24.59
CA ARG A 282 -17.20 -21.21 -25.16
C ARG A 282 -18.52 -20.56 -25.60
N ASP A 283 -18.57 -19.24 -25.74
CA ASP A 283 -19.74 -18.49 -26.22
C ASP A 283 -21.04 -18.73 -25.38
N ARG A 284 -20.92 -19.14 -24.10
CA ARG A 284 -22.08 -19.36 -23.21
C ARG A 284 -22.80 -18.06 -22.83
N PHE A 285 -22.10 -16.93 -22.89
CA PHE A 285 -22.67 -15.59 -22.76
C PHE A 285 -21.85 -14.58 -23.60
N PRO A 286 -22.51 -13.61 -24.26
CA PRO A 286 -21.87 -12.71 -25.22
C PRO A 286 -21.08 -11.56 -24.57
N VAL A 287 -21.41 -11.11 -23.36
CA VAL A 287 -20.81 -9.88 -22.80
C VAL A 287 -20.04 -10.13 -21.50
N LEU A 288 -18.75 -9.77 -21.50
CA LEU A 288 -17.91 -9.78 -20.31
C LEU A 288 -17.59 -8.35 -19.86
N VAL A 289 -17.85 -8.04 -18.59
CA VAL A 289 -17.63 -6.71 -18.01
C VAL A 289 -16.49 -6.78 -16.99
N SER A 290 -15.34 -6.18 -17.27
CA SER A 290 -14.12 -6.43 -16.50
C SER A 290 -13.44 -5.19 -15.95
N THR A 291 -12.85 -5.33 -14.75
CA THR A 291 -11.79 -4.41 -14.29
C THR A 291 -10.46 -4.60 -15.03
N SER A 292 -9.44 -3.81 -14.67
CA SER A 292 -8.07 -3.92 -15.18
C SER A 292 -7.40 -5.30 -14.99
N VAL A 293 -8.05 -6.24 -14.31
CA VAL A 293 -7.57 -7.61 -14.11
C VAL A 293 -7.45 -8.38 -15.43
N LEU A 294 -8.34 -8.09 -16.40
CA LEU A 294 -8.20 -8.61 -17.77
C LEU A 294 -7.40 -7.70 -18.69
N GLU A 295 -6.77 -6.64 -18.16
CA GLU A 295 -5.70 -5.99 -18.92
C GLU A 295 -4.57 -6.97 -19.16
N GLU A 296 -4.39 -8.06 -18.40
CA GLU A 296 -3.27 -8.98 -18.55
C GLU A 296 -3.72 -10.44 -18.64
N GLY A 297 -3.30 -11.16 -19.69
CA GLY A 297 -3.54 -12.60 -19.84
C GLY A 297 -4.83 -13.05 -20.54
N LEU A 298 -5.78 -12.16 -20.87
CA LEU A 298 -6.88 -12.53 -21.76
C LEU A 298 -6.47 -12.38 -23.22
N ASP A 299 -6.73 -13.41 -24.02
CA ASP A 299 -6.67 -13.32 -25.47
C ASP A 299 -7.89 -12.52 -25.97
N VAL A 300 -7.75 -11.19 -25.96
CA VAL A 300 -8.79 -10.23 -26.39
C VAL A 300 -9.01 -10.33 -27.91
N ASP A 301 -8.20 -11.11 -28.62
CA ASP A 301 -8.14 -11.14 -30.08
C ASP A 301 -9.33 -11.86 -30.74
N GLU A 302 -10.20 -12.50 -29.96
CA GLU A 302 -11.43 -13.12 -30.43
C GLU A 302 -12.70 -12.25 -30.22
N CYS A 303 -12.59 -11.11 -29.50
CA CYS A 303 -13.72 -10.20 -29.28
C CYS A 303 -13.97 -9.33 -30.52
N LYS A 304 -15.22 -9.26 -31.00
CA LYS A 304 -15.60 -8.39 -32.14
C LYS A 304 -15.73 -6.93 -31.73
N LEU A 305 -16.09 -6.68 -30.48
CA LEU A 305 -16.26 -5.34 -29.93
C LEU A 305 -15.60 -5.26 -28.56
N VAL A 306 -14.78 -4.22 -28.37
CA VAL A 306 -14.27 -3.86 -27.04
C VAL A 306 -14.69 -2.44 -26.71
N ILE A 307 -15.31 -2.24 -25.56
CA ILE A 307 -15.77 -0.93 -25.10
C ILE A 307 -15.02 -0.55 -23.83
N PHE A 308 -14.39 0.63 -23.85
CA PHE A 308 -13.81 1.24 -22.66
C PHE A 308 -14.83 2.23 -22.07
N TYR A 309 -15.44 1.87 -20.94
CA TYR A 309 -16.45 2.69 -20.26
C TYR A 309 -15.81 3.88 -19.50
N ASP A 310 -14.73 3.62 -18.78
CA ASP A 310 -13.89 4.60 -18.09
C ASP A 310 -12.40 4.18 -18.19
N GLY A 311 -12.03 3.55 -19.30
CA GLY A 311 -10.81 2.77 -19.47
C GLY A 311 -9.51 3.49 -19.18
N THR A 312 -8.59 2.79 -18.52
CA THR A 312 -7.25 3.29 -18.27
C THR A 312 -6.47 3.47 -19.59
N PRO A 313 -5.62 4.51 -19.67
CA PRO A 313 -4.66 4.65 -20.77
C PRO A 313 -3.73 3.44 -20.97
N SER A 314 -3.51 2.60 -19.95
CA SER A 314 -2.71 1.36 -20.06
C SER A 314 -3.47 0.27 -20.79
N ALA A 315 -4.75 0.05 -20.46
CA ALA A 315 -5.61 -0.93 -21.10
C ALA A 315 -5.77 -0.65 -22.59
N ILE A 316 -6.07 0.60 -22.94
CA ILE A 316 -6.23 1.04 -24.33
C ILE A 316 -4.93 0.84 -25.09
N ARG A 317 -3.80 1.27 -24.53
CA ARG A 317 -2.49 1.03 -25.15
C ARG A 317 -2.19 -0.45 -25.29
N LYS A 318 -2.67 -1.29 -24.38
CA LYS A 318 -2.50 -2.73 -24.55
C LYS A 318 -3.34 -3.25 -25.71
N ILE A 319 -4.60 -2.88 -25.84
CA ILE A 319 -5.41 -3.33 -27.00
C ILE A 319 -4.85 -2.78 -28.30
N GLN A 320 -4.33 -1.55 -28.30
CA GLN A 320 -3.60 -1.00 -29.43
C GLN A 320 -2.33 -1.79 -29.76
N ARG A 321 -1.67 -2.41 -28.76
CA ARG A 321 -0.52 -3.31 -28.91
C ARG A 321 -0.94 -4.71 -29.36
N SER A 322 -1.96 -5.32 -28.76
CA SER A 322 -2.49 -6.64 -29.15
C SER A 322 -3.10 -6.62 -30.56
N GLY A 323 -3.74 -5.52 -30.94
CA GLY A 323 -4.13 -5.28 -32.33
C GLY A 323 -2.95 -5.17 -33.31
N ARG A 324 -1.70 -5.08 -32.85
CA ARG A 324 -0.47 -5.19 -33.66
C ARG A 324 0.04 -6.61 -33.78
N THR A 325 -0.41 -7.52 -32.92
CA THR A 325 0.03 -8.92 -32.87
C THR A 325 -1.08 -9.82 -33.39
N GLY A 326 -1.31 -9.82 -34.71
CA GLY A 326 -1.89 -10.97 -35.41
C GLY A 326 -3.36 -11.32 -35.14
N ARG A 327 -4.24 -10.33 -34.89
CA ARG A 327 -5.69 -10.60 -34.85
C ARG A 327 -6.16 -11.31 -36.12
N LYS A 328 -6.91 -12.42 -35.94
CA LYS A 328 -7.53 -13.18 -37.04
C LYS A 328 -8.76 -12.48 -37.65
N LYS A 329 -9.37 -11.50 -36.96
CA LYS A 329 -10.57 -10.77 -37.41
C LYS A 329 -10.53 -9.26 -37.06
N ALA A 330 -11.14 -8.43 -37.91
CA ALA A 330 -11.38 -7.01 -37.66
C ALA A 330 -12.27 -6.84 -36.43
N GLY A 331 -11.80 -6.09 -35.44
CA GLY A 331 -12.52 -5.78 -34.21
C GLY A 331 -12.70 -4.27 -34.06
N LYS A 332 -13.85 -3.84 -33.56
CA LYS A 332 -14.15 -2.44 -33.26
C LYS A 332 -13.78 -2.15 -31.80
N VAL A 333 -13.12 -1.02 -31.55
CA VAL A 333 -12.83 -0.54 -30.20
C VAL A 333 -13.52 0.80 -30.00
N ILE A 334 -14.41 0.87 -29.01
CA ILE A 334 -15.12 2.09 -28.65
C ILE A 334 -14.58 2.62 -27.33
N ILE A 335 -14.26 3.91 -27.27
CA ILE A 335 -13.81 4.58 -26.05
C ILE A 335 -14.85 5.63 -25.67
N LEU A 336 -15.51 5.42 -24.53
CA LEU A 336 -16.44 6.39 -23.95
C LEU A 336 -15.67 7.39 -23.10
N THR A 337 -15.82 8.67 -23.40
CA THR A 337 -15.23 9.75 -22.59
C THR A 337 -16.29 10.77 -22.25
N THR A 338 -16.32 11.29 -21.03
CA THR A 338 -17.23 12.39 -20.71
C THR A 338 -16.69 13.69 -21.28
N HIS A 339 -17.55 14.49 -21.91
CA HIS A 339 -17.19 15.80 -22.45
C HIS A 339 -16.55 16.68 -21.36
N HIS A 340 -15.44 17.36 -21.67
CA HIS A 340 -14.68 18.21 -20.75
C HIS A 340 -14.24 17.59 -19.41
N SER A 341 -14.15 16.26 -19.31
CA SER A 341 -13.71 15.57 -18.08
C SER A 341 -12.21 15.28 -18.01
N ALA A 342 -11.76 14.84 -16.82
CA ALA A 342 -10.41 14.30 -16.62
C ALA A 342 -10.07 13.13 -17.57
N ASP A 343 -11.06 12.31 -17.96
CA ASP A 343 -10.89 11.17 -18.87
C ASP A 343 -10.34 11.64 -20.22
N THR A 344 -10.94 12.70 -20.77
CA THR A 344 -10.54 13.32 -22.04
C THR A 344 -9.08 13.74 -22.01
N SER A 345 -8.64 14.40 -20.93
CA SER A 345 -7.26 14.83 -20.76
C SER A 345 -6.28 13.66 -20.66
N ALA A 346 -6.66 12.58 -19.95
CA ALA A 346 -5.84 11.38 -19.80
C ALA A 346 -5.62 10.67 -21.14
N HIS A 347 -6.65 10.59 -21.99
CA HIS A 347 -6.53 10.03 -23.34
C HIS A 347 -5.63 10.88 -24.24
N PHE A 348 -5.81 12.21 -24.30
CA PHE A 348 -4.93 13.10 -25.07
C PHE A 348 -3.46 12.96 -24.66
N ILE A 349 -3.18 12.84 -23.35
CA ILE A 349 -1.82 12.60 -22.85
C ILE A 349 -1.31 11.21 -23.28
N SER A 350 -2.17 10.19 -23.27
CA SER A 350 -1.83 8.84 -23.73
C SER A 350 -1.44 8.82 -25.21
N ASP A 351 -2.24 9.45 -26.06
CA ASP A 351 -2.00 9.52 -27.50
C ASP A 351 -0.71 10.29 -27.81
N LYS A 352 -0.47 11.40 -27.09
CA LYS A 352 0.79 12.14 -27.21
C LYS A 352 2.00 11.30 -26.80
N LYS A 353 1.87 10.49 -25.74
CA LYS A 353 2.93 9.56 -25.30
C LYS A 353 3.16 8.46 -26.35
N GLU A 354 2.11 7.92 -26.96
CA GLU A 354 2.21 6.91 -28.00
C GLU A 354 2.90 7.45 -29.25
N ARG A 355 2.49 8.62 -29.75
CA ARG A 355 3.15 9.30 -30.89
C ARG A 355 4.63 9.55 -30.60
N LYS A 356 4.95 10.04 -29.40
CA LYS A 356 6.34 10.26 -28.99
C LYS A 356 7.13 8.96 -28.92
N MET A 357 6.53 7.87 -28.45
CA MET A 357 7.18 6.55 -28.47
C MET A 357 7.45 6.08 -29.89
N GLN A 358 6.48 6.21 -30.82
CA GLN A 358 6.68 5.84 -32.22
C GLN A 358 7.80 6.65 -32.87
N GLN A 359 7.86 7.96 -32.64
CA GLN A 359 8.96 8.82 -33.10
C GLN A 359 10.33 8.39 -32.53
N LEU A 360 10.37 7.90 -31.29
CA LEU A 360 11.61 7.39 -30.69
C LEU A 360 12.04 6.04 -31.26
N LEU A 361 11.10 5.26 -31.80
CA LEU A 361 11.32 3.92 -32.34
C LEU A 361 11.49 3.90 -33.87
N SER A 362 11.06 4.94 -34.58
CA SER A 362 11.28 5.09 -36.02
C SER A 362 12.75 5.33 -36.35
N ASP A 363 13.49 5.94 -35.43
CA ASP A 363 14.94 6.07 -35.51
C ASP A 363 15.55 5.51 -34.22
N ILE A 364 16.09 4.29 -34.29
CA ILE A 364 16.78 3.63 -33.17
C ILE A 364 18.29 3.92 -33.16
N SER A 365 18.82 4.72 -34.10
CA SER A 365 20.25 5.02 -34.20
C SER A 365 20.78 5.68 -32.91
N TRP A 366 20.00 6.58 -32.31
CA TRP A 366 20.35 7.24 -31.05
C TRP A 366 20.53 6.24 -29.90
N LEU A 367 19.78 5.14 -29.93
CA LEU A 367 19.78 4.13 -28.88
C LEU A 367 20.96 3.18 -29.05
N ASN A 368 21.23 2.74 -30.29
CA ASN A 368 22.41 1.93 -30.60
C ASN A 368 23.71 2.72 -30.31
N ALA A 369 23.77 4.00 -30.66
CA ALA A 369 24.89 4.87 -30.31
C ALA A 369 25.07 5.04 -28.79
N ALA A 370 23.96 5.12 -28.03
CA ALA A 370 24.01 5.19 -26.57
C ALA A 370 24.47 3.88 -25.92
N LEU A 371 24.14 2.72 -26.51
CA LEU A 371 24.52 1.39 -26.01
C LEU A 371 25.98 1.02 -26.31
N GLN A 372 26.62 1.67 -27.30
CA GLN A 372 28.01 1.44 -27.69
C GLN A 372 29.05 2.16 -26.81
N LYS A 373 28.65 3.08 -25.93
CA LYS A 373 29.60 3.73 -24.99
C LYS A 373 30.13 2.71 -23.96
N PRO A 374 31.44 2.72 -23.64
CA PRO A 374 32.02 1.81 -22.64
C PRO A 374 31.29 2.01 -21.31
N ARG A 375 30.74 0.92 -20.78
CA ARG A 375 29.96 0.94 -19.54
C ARG A 375 30.90 0.97 -18.35
N GLU A 376 30.71 1.91 -17.44
CA GLU A 376 31.23 1.77 -16.07
C GLU A 376 30.50 0.58 -15.43
N GLU A 377 31.26 -0.45 -15.04
CA GLU A 377 30.71 -1.59 -14.30
C GLU A 377 30.24 -1.10 -12.92
N PRO A 378 28.96 -1.27 -12.58
CA PRO A 378 28.54 -1.03 -11.21
C PRO A 378 29.09 -2.17 -10.34
N THR A 379 30.06 -1.85 -9.49
CA THR A 379 30.58 -2.77 -8.46
C THR A 379 29.47 -3.16 -7.49
N TYR A 380 28.94 -4.37 -7.62
CA TYR A 380 28.08 -4.99 -6.63
C TYR A 380 28.77 -6.23 -6.07
N ALA A 381 29.15 -6.19 -4.80
CA ALA A 381 29.71 -7.33 -4.09
C ALA A 381 28.59 -8.34 -3.75
N PHE A 382 28.67 -9.55 -4.29
CA PHE A 382 27.76 -10.65 -3.98
C PHE A 382 28.35 -11.61 -2.94
N THR A 383 27.51 -12.11 -2.04
CA THR A 383 27.80 -13.25 -1.14
C THR A 383 26.81 -14.38 -1.45
N PRO A 384 27.27 -15.60 -1.81
CA PRO A 384 26.37 -16.68 -2.19
C PRO A 384 25.58 -17.22 -1.01
N LYS A 385 24.24 -17.19 -1.10
CA LYS A 385 23.38 -18.05 -0.29
C LYS A 385 23.33 -19.45 -0.91
N LYS A 386 23.45 -20.47 -0.07
CA LYS A 386 23.29 -21.89 -0.41
C LYS A 386 22.04 -22.11 -1.27
N ILE A 387 22.27 -22.66 -2.46
CA ILE A 387 21.24 -23.24 -3.32
C ILE A 387 20.63 -24.44 -2.57
N LEU A 388 19.34 -24.34 -2.23
CA LEU A 388 18.53 -25.49 -1.88
C LEU A 388 18.42 -26.36 -3.13
N LYS A 389 18.95 -27.59 -3.07
CA LYS A 389 18.71 -28.60 -4.09
C LYS A 389 17.21 -28.89 -4.13
N ALA A 390 16.54 -28.50 -5.20
CA ALA A 390 15.25 -29.06 -5.54
C ALA A 390 15.45 -30.55 -5.81
N SER A 391 14.78 -31.40 -5.03
CA SER A 391 14.69 -32.83 -5.29
C SER A 391 13.87 -33.04 -6.56
N HIS A 392 14.43 -33.82 -7.48
CA HIS A 392 13.71 -34.42 -8.60
C HIS A 392 12.50 -35.21 -8.09
N GLN A 393 11.30 -34.75 -8.40
CA GLN A 393 10.07 -35.53 -8.62
C GLN A 393 8.90 -34.54 -8.72
N GLU A 394 8.70 -33.93 -9.89
CA GLU A 394 7.47 -33.19 -10.23
C GLU A 394 7.44 -33.00 -11.76
N GLN A 395 7.47 -34.11 -12.49
CA GLN A 395 7.44 -34.08 -13.95
C GLN A 395 6.62 -35.20 -14.59
N ASN A 396 5.69 -35.84 -13.86
CA ASN A 396 4.95 -36.99 -14.38
C ASN A 396 3.42 -37.01 -14.20
N ASP A 397 2.73 -35.92 -13.84
CA ASP A 397 1.25 -35.90 -13.77
C ASP A 397 0.62 -34.75 -14.59
N LEU A 398 1.04 -34.60 -15.85
CA LEU A 398 0.34 -33.79 -16.86
C LEU A 398 0.02 -34.64 -18.09
N GLN A 399 -0.57 -35.82 -17.87
CA GLN A 399 -1.16 -36.61 -18.95
C GLN A 399 -2.13 -37.67 -18.42
N GLU A 400 -3.28 -37.24 -17.88
CA GLU A 400 -4.55 -38.01 -17.86
C GLU A 400 -5.60 -37.20 -17.10
N GLY A 401 -6.81 -37.10 -17.66
CA GLY A 401 -7.88 -36.23 -17.15
C GLY A 401 -8.56 -35.36 -18.22
N ALA A 402 -8.37 -35.69 -19.49
CA ALA A 402 -9.40 -35.48 -20.50
C ALA A 402 -10.19 -36.78 -20.58
N ASP A 403 -11.33 -36.82 -19.89
CA ASP A 403 -12.57 -37.52 -20.28
C ASP A 403 -13.45 -37.76 -19.04
N LYS A 404 -14.76 -37.53 -19.24
CA LYS A 404 -15.90 -37.72 -18.32
C LYS A 404 -16.25 -36.54 -17.41
N ILE A 405 -17.02 -35.61 -17.98
CA ILE A 405 -18.08 -34.90 -17.24
C ILE A 405 -19.38 -35.45 -17.82
N THR A 406 -20.14 -36.17 -17.00
CA THR A 406 -21.47 -36.70 -17.33
C THR A 406 -22.54 -35.64 -17.13
N GLU A 407 -23.60 -35.70 -17.93
CA GLU A 407 -24.71 -34.74 -18.05
C GLU A 407 -25.55 -34.54 -16.77
N GLU A 408 -25.24 -35.22 -15.66
CA GLU A 408 -25.98 -35.13 -14.39
C GLU A 408 -25.46 -34.02 -13.43
N GLU A 409 -24.29 -33.43 -13.68
CA GLU A 409 -23.77 -32.32 -12.86
C GLU A 409 -24.21 -30.92 -13.34
N GLU A 410 -24.82 -30.81 -14.54
CA GLU A 410 -25.36 -29.54 -15.06
C GLU A 410 -26.69 -29.12 -14.40
N GLU A 411 -27.44 -30.04 -13.79
CA GLU A 411 -28.74 -29.73 -13.14
C GLU A 411 -28.59 -29.23 -11.69
N SER A 412 -27.52 -29.60 -10.98
CA SER A 412 -27.32 -29.20 -9.56
C SER A 412 -26.93 -27.74 -9.34
N ILE A 413 -26.61 -26.99 -10.41
CA ILE A 413 -26.15 -25.59 -10.34
C ILE A 413 -27.31 -24.58 -10.47
N ASN A 414 -28.52 -25.03 -10.81
CA ASN A 414 -29.66 -24.14 -11.07
C ASN A 414 -30.64 -23.94 -9.90
N GLU A 415 -30.50 -24.62 -8.74
CA GLU A 415 -31.57 -24.61 -7.71
C GLU A 415 -31.30 -23.88 -6.37
N GLU A 416 -30.20 -23.15 -6.17
CA GLU A 416 -30.02 -22.35 -4.95
C GLU A 416 -29.91 -20.84 -5.23
N ILE A 417 -31.03 -20.24 -5.61
CA ILE A 417 -31.34 -18.83 -5.35
C ILE A 417 -32.56 -18.77 -4.44
N LYS A 418 -32.33 -18.80 -3.13
CA LYS A 418 -33.21 -18.17 -2.13
C LYS A 418 -32.36 -17.58 -1.01
N GLU A 419 -32.45 -16.28 -0.81
CA GLU A 419 -32.04 -15.64 0.45
C GLU A 419 -32.80 -16.26 1.62
N PRO A 420 -32.25 -16.22 2.85
CA PRO A 420 -32.80 -15.22 3.78
C PRO A 420 -31.81 -14.60 4.80
N LEU A 421 -32.27 -13.43 5.26
CA LEU A 421 -32.13 -12.69 6.52
C LEU A 421 -31.17 -13.10 7.65
N ILE A 422 -30.72 -12.03 8.32
CA ILE A 422 -30.03 -11.85 9.61
C ILE A 422 -30.66 -12.66 10.77
N SER A 423 -29.83 -13.35 11.57
CA SER A 423 -30.00 -13.41 13.05
C SER A 423 -28.73 -13.89 13.78
N GLU A 424 -28.70 -13.55 15.07
CA GLU A 424 -27.62 -13.61 16.07
C GLU A 424 -27.16 -15.01 16.53
N LYS A 425 -25.92 -15.03 17.09
CA LYS A 425 -25.41 -15.93 18.17
C LYS A 425 -25.29 -17.43 17.79
N LEU A 426 -24.35 -18.24 18.27
CA LEU A 426 -23.26 -18.14 19.24
C LEU A 426 -22.40 -19.41 19.04
N SER A 427 -21.13 -19.31 19.42
CA SER A 427 -20.28 -20.33 20.04
C SER A 427 -20.65 -21.82 19.96
N SER A 428 -19.68 -22.61 19.50
CA SER A 428 -19.13 -23.87 20.08
C SER A 428 -18.57 -24.69 18.88
N PHE A 429 -17.40 -25.31 18.82
CA PHE A 429 -16.44 -26.01 19.69
C PHE A 429 -15.08 -25.94 18.93
N LYS A 430 -13.89 -25.59 19.44
CA LYS A 430 -13.07 -26.29 20.45
C LYS A 430 -13.37 -27.77 20.63
N ILE A 431 -13.04 -28.60 19.65
CA ILE A 431 -12.55 -30.00 19.66
C ILE A 431 -12.17 -30.19 18.17
N ALA A 432 -10.95 -30.40 17.70
CA ALA A 432 -9.89 -31.25 18.20
C ALA A 432 -8.53 -30.59 17.93
N LEU A 433 -7.77 -30.44 19.01
CA LEU A 433 -6.36 -30.10 19.03
C LEU A 433 -5.70 -31.29 19.72
N GLU A 434 -5.69 -32.45 19.05
CA GLU A 434 -5.13 -33.70 19.59
C GLU A 434 -4.94 -34.66 18.42
N ASP A 435 -3.85 -34.47 17.67
CA ASP A 435 -3.05 -35.53 17.05
C ASP A 435 -2.00 -34.93 16.12
N MET A 436 -0.88 -34.47 16.68
CA MET A 436 0.42 -34.43 15.97
C MET A 436 1.59 -34.00 16.89
N LYS A 437 1.67 -34.61 18.08
CA LYS A 437 2.91 -34.63 18.87
C LYS A 437 3.25 -36.06 19.30
N SER A 438 3.70 -36.87 18.35
CA SER A 438 4.48 -38.07 18.66
C SER A 438 5.20 -38.62 17.43
N TRP A 439 6.09 -37.82 16.81
CA TRP A 439 7.15 -38.38 15.96
C TRP A 439 8.36 -37.44 15.85
N GLU A 440 9.04 -37.23 16.97
CA GLU A 440 10.25 -36.39 17.03
C GLU A 440 11.55 -37.15 17.32
N LYS A 441 11.60 -38.50 17.29
CA LYS A 441 12.65 -39.20 18.07
C LYS A 441 13.71 -40.04 17.35
N LYS A 442 13.92 -39.93 16.03
CA LYS A 442 15.04 -40.66 15.37
C LYS A 442 15.64 -39.96 14.14
N LYS A 443 16.50 -38.95 14.34
CA LYS A 443 17.69 -38.69 13.49
C LYS A 443 18.51 -37.45 13.93
N LYS A 444 18.89 -37.41 15.19
CA LYS A 444 20.20 -36.84 15.57
C LYS A 444 21.03 -38.00 16.07
N GLU A 445 22.09 -38.35 15.35
CA GLU A 445 23.44 -38.54 15.91
C GLU A 445 24.39 -39.21 14.90
N LYS A 446 25.63 -38.69 14.90
CA LYS A 446 26.84 -39.15 14.19
C LYS A 446 26.81 -38.87 12.68
N VAL A 447 27.70 -38.05 12.11
CA VAL A 447 29.16 -38.03 12.31
C VAL A 447 29.70 -36.59 12.28
N ALA A 448 30.26 -36.18 13.41
CA ALA A 448 31.29 -35.15 13.46
C ALA A 448 32.62 -35.74 12.97
N LYS A 449 33.36 -35.00 12.14
CA LYS A 449 34.78 -34.62 12.38
C LYS A 449 35.45 -34.01 11.15
N GLN A 450 36.03 -32.83 11.38
CA GLN A 450 37.26 -32.27 10.77
C GLN A 450 37.17 -31.79 9.31
N LYS A 451 37.74 -30.66 8.85
CA LYS A 451 38.83 -29.81 9.37
C LYS A 451 38.86 -28.45 8.64
N LYS A 452 39.08 -27.39 9.44
CA LYS A 452 40.02 -26.26 9.28
C LYS A 452 39.88 -25.19 8.16
N SER A 453 39.47 -24.00 8.63
CA SER A 453 40.14 -22.69 8.56
C SER A 453 40.42 -22.02 7.21
N LYS A 454 39.62 -20.97 6.91
CA LYS A 454 40.05 -19.71 6.28
C LYS A 454 39.26 -18.56 6.93
N LYS A 455 39.92 -17.42 7.16
CA LYS A 455 39.43 -16.24 7.90
C LYS A 455 38.02 -15.81 7.43
N GLU A 456 37.01 -15.96 8.29
CA GLU A 456 35.65 -15.46 8.05
C GLU A 456 35.57 -13.98 8.43
N GLU A 457 35.14 -13.14 7.48
CA GLU A 457 34.66 -11.79 7.80
C GLU A 457 33.47 -11.91 8.74
N LYS A 458 33.55 -11.28 9.92
CA LYS A 458 32.45 -11.30 10.90
C LYS A 458 31.25 -10.55 10.33
N VAL A 459 30.25 -11.31 9.87
CA VAL A 459 28.94 -10.82 9.46
C VAL A 459 28.28 -10.10 10.64
N VAL A 460 27.80 -8.89 10.42
CA VAL A 460 27.08 -8.10 11.44
C VAL A 460 25.62 -8.50 11.46
N LYS A 461 25.08 -8.71 12.66
CA LYS A 461 23.75 -9.25 12.89
C LYS A 461 22.84 -8.25 13.60
N ILE A 462 21.57 -8.15 13.23
CA ILE A 462 20.56 -7.39 13.98
C ILE A 462 19.38 -8.31 14.27
N ILE A 463 18.91 -8.32 15.52
CA ILE A 463 17.67 -9.01 15.88
C ILE A 463 16.52 -8.01 15.73
N VAL A 464 15.46 -8.43 15.03
CA VAL A 464 14.30 -7.62 14.69
C VAL A 464 13.04 -8.24 15.29
N ASP A 465 12.19 -7.42 15.91
CA ASP A 465 10.87 -7.88 16.36
C ASP A 465 10.03 -8.39 15.19
N THR A 466 9.35 -9.52 15.38
CA THR A 466 8.47 -10.11 14.37
C THR A 466 7.34 -9.19 13.89
N ARG A 467 6.92 -8.20 14.69
CA ARG A 467 5.91 -7.19 14.33
C ARG A 467 6.41 -6.22 13.27
N GLU A 468 7.72 -6.00 13.18
CA GLU A 468 8.36 -5.07 12.25
C GLU A 468 8.73 -5.70 10.89
N LYS A 469 8.31 -6.95 10.62
CA LYS A 469 8.66 -7.70 9.39
C LYS A 469 8.35 -6.98 8.07
N ASN A 470 7.42 -6.03 8.07
CA ASN A 470 7.01 -5.28 6.88
C ASN A 470 7.61 -3.86 6.81
N SER A 471 8.57 -3.52 7.67
CA SER A 471 9.18 -2.19 7.70
C SER A 471 10.12 -1.95 6.51
N LYS A 472 10.06 -0.73 5.93
CA LYS A 472 10.92 -0.29 4.83
C LYS A 472 12.41 -0.27 5.21
N ILE A 473 12.71 -0.13 6.51
CA ILE A 473 14.07 -0.15 7.06
C ILE A 473 14.75 -1.51 6.80
N LEU A 474 14.00 -2.62 6.85
CA LEU A 474 14.54 -3.97 6.68
C LEU A 474 15.08 -4.21 5.27
N PHE A 475 14.45 -3.63 4.26
CA PHE A 475 14.92 -3.69 2.89
C PHE A 475 16.31 -3.05 2.76
N GLN A 476 16.48 -1.85 3.33
CA GLN A 476 17.74 -1.11 3.28
C GLN A 476 18.84 -1.81 4.10
N LEU A 477 18.51 -2.37 5.27
CA LEU A 477 19.46 -3.17 6.07
C LEU A 477 19.93 -4.44 5.33
N LYS A 478 19.01 -5.15 4.64
CA LYS A 478 19.36 -6.31 3.81
C LYS A 478 20.26 -5.93 2.65
N LYS A 479 19.93 -4.85 1.92
CA LYS A 479 20.75 -4.30 0.84
C LYS A 479 22.16 -3.95 1.33
N ALA A 480 22.28 -3.51 2.58
CA ALA A 480 23.53 -3.09 3.18
C ALA A 480 24.38 -4.23 3.76
N GLY A 481 23.98 -5.50 3.55
CA GLY A 481 24.75 -6.69 3.92
C GLY A 481 24.62 -7.13 5.38
N ILE A 482 23.59 -6.68 6.09
CA ILE A 482 23.36 -7.03 7.50
C ILE A 482 22.53 -8.31 7.61
N GLU A 483 22.95 -9.24 8.46
CA GLU A 483 22.19 -10.44 8.78
C GLU A 483 21.03 -10.08 9.73
N LEU A 484 19.80 -10.36 9.31
CA LEU A 484 18.61 -10.10 10.12
C LEU A 484 18.06 -11.39 10.71
N GLU A 485 17.89 -11.41 12.03
CA GLU A 485 17.24 -12.51 12.76
C GLU A 485 15.91 -12.04 13.33
N PHE A 486 14.81 -12.68 12.95
CA PHE A 486 13.48 -12.32 13.42
C PHE A 486 13.12 -13.11 14.68
N LYS A 487 12.88 -12.41 15.79
CA LYS A 487 12.47 -13.00 17.07
C LYS A 487 11.37 -12.15 17.68
N GLN A 488 10.50 -12.75 18.48
CA GLN A 488 9.55 -11.98 19.27
C GLN A 488 10.31 -11.33 20.44
N LEU A 489 10.31 -10.00 20.52
CA LEU A 489 11.00 -9.26 21.58
C LEU A 489 10.00 -8.86 22.67
N SER A 490 10.44 -8.93 23.92
CA SER A 490 9.64 -8.44 25.05
C SER A 490 9.64 -6.91 25.15
N THR A 491 10.69 -6.25 24.62
CA THR A 491 10.84 -4.79 24.57
C THR A 491 11.79 -4.39 23.44
N GLY A 492 11.52 -3.26 22.80
CA GLY A 492 12.26 -2.73 21.66
C GLY A 492 11.92 -3.43 20.33
N ASP A 493 12.24 -2.75 19.24
CA ASP A 493 12.00 -3.20 17.86
C ASP A 493 13.25 -3.79 17.22
N TYR A 494 14.43 -3.26 17.59
CA TYR A 494 15.72 -3.72 17.09
C TYR A 494 16.72 -3.92 18.23
N VAL A 495 17.48 -5.01 18.20
CA VAL A 495 18.61 -5.25 19.13
C VAL A 495 19.90 -5.30 18.32
N LEU A 496 20.82 -4.40 18.65
CA LEU A 496 22.07 -4.19 17.92
C LEU A 496 23.28 -4.80 18.64
N SER A 497 23.20 -5.01 19.96
CA SER A 497 24.19 -5.72 20.77
C SER A 497 23.58 -6.18 22.11
N ASP A 498 24.36 -6.85 22.95
CA ASP A 498 24.04 -7.26 24.33
C ASP A 498 23.66 -6.10 25.26
N ARG A 499 23.88 -4.85 24.82
CA ARG A 499 23.61 -3.62 25.57
C ARG A 499 22.90 -2.53 24.79
N VAL A 500 22.76 -2.63 23.46
CA VAL A 500 22.09 -1.62 22.62
C VAL A 500 20.79 -2.17 22.05
N ALA A 501 19.69 -1.51 22.35
CA ALA A 501 18.39 -1.78 21.75
C ALA A 501 17.68 -0.48 21.35
N VAL A 502 16.79 -0.58 20.37
CA VAL A 502 16.15 0.55 19.71
C VAL A 502 14.63 0.35 19.72
N GLU A 503 13.90 1.34 20.23
CA GLU A 503 12.47 1.52 19.96
C GLU A 503 12.34 2.44 18.74
N TYR A 504 11.54 2.04 17.77
CA TYR A 504 11.32 2.75 16.52
C TYR A 504 9.93 3.36 16.48
N LYS A 505 9.85 4.66 16.20
CA LYS A 505 8.57 5.36 16.02
C LYS A 505 8.61 6.29 14.82
N LYS A 506 7.51 6.33 14.08
CA LYS A 506 7.29 7.40 13.12
C LYS A 506 6.84 8.66 13.85
N GLY A 507 7.16 9.83 13.31
CA GLY A 507 6.80 11.12 13.91
C GLY A 507 5.31 11.24 14.24
N GLU A 508 4.43 10.80 13.34
CA GLU A 508 2.97 10.84 13.56
C GLU A 508 2.54 9.92 14.73
N ASP A 509 3.08 8.70 14.80
CA ASP A 509 2.76 7.71 15.85
C ASP A 509 3.35 8.09 17.22
N LEU A 510 4.48 8.81 17.21
CA LEU A 510 5.17 9.29 18.41
C LEU A 510 4.22 10.13 19.27
N LEU A 511 3.49 11.06 18.65
CA LEU A 511 2.58 11.98 19.36
C LEU A 511 1.45 11.24 20.08
N SER A 512 0.78 10.32 19.39
CA SER A 512 -0.25 9.48 20.02
C SER A 512 0.32 8.66 21.19
N SER A 513 1.53 8.12 21.04
CA SER A 513 2.15 7.30 22.08
C SER A 513 2.61 8.08 23.31
N ILE A 514 2.89 9.39 23.16
CA ILE A 514 3.18 10.31 24.26
C ILE A 514 1.88 10.66 25.00
N ILE A 515 0.81 11.02 24.26
CA ILE A 515 -0.50 11.35 24.85
C ILE A 515 -1.04 10.16 25.65
N ASP A 516 -1.01 8.98 25.06
CA ASP A 516 -1.55 7.76 25.68
C ASP A 516 -0.64 7.23 26.82
N GLY A 517 0.50 7.87 27.09
CA GLY A 517 1.48 7.44 28.09
C GLY A 517 2.24 6.15 27.74
N ARG A 518 1.83 5.43 26.70
CA ARG A 518 2.40 4.13 26.31
C ARG A 518 3.90 4.18 26.04
N LEU A 519 4.39 5.26 25.43
CA LEU A 519 5.81 5.39 25.10
C LEU A 519 6.69 5.41 26.36
N PHE A 520 6.21 6.02 27.46
CA PHE A 520 6.94 6.03 28.74
C PHE A 520 7.11 4.61 29.28
N SER A 521 6.07 3.78 29.21
CA SER A 521 6.14 2.37 29.62
C SER A 521 7.08 1.57 28.72
N GLN A 522 7.01 1.77 27.40
CA GLN A 522 7.87 1.07 26.44
C GLN A 522 9.36 1.41 26.66
N LEU A 523 9.68 2.70 26.82
CA LEU A 523 11.04 3.16 27.08
C LEU A 523 11.54 2.73 28.46
N GLY A 524 10.67 2.74 29.49
CA GLY A 524 11.03 2.20 30.82
C GLY A 524 11.38 0.72 30.78
N LEU A 525 10.66 -0.09 29.99
CA LEU A 525 11.03 -1.50 29.78
C LEU A 525 12.35 -1.64 29.03
N LEU A 526 12.59 -0.78 28.05
CA LEU A 526 13.80 -0.79 27.22
C LEU A 526 15.05 -0.43 28.05
N THR A 527 14.96 0.60 28.90
CA THR A 527 16.05 1.07 29.78
C THR A 527 16.39 0.06 30.87
N ASN A 528 15.39 -0.68 31.35
CA ASN A 528 15.60 -1.78 32.30
C ASN A 528 16.27 -3.00 31.66
N ALA A 529 16.07 -3.23 30.35
CA ALA A 529 16.61 -4.37 29.65
C ALA A 529 18.01 -4.12 29.04
N TYR A 530 18.31 -2.89 28.59
CA TYR A 530 19.52 -2.56 27.85
C TYR A 530 20.24 -1.33 28.41
N GLN A 531 21.57 -1.34 28.42
CA GLN A 531 22.37 -0.23 28.97
C GLN A 531 22.36 1.01 28.10
N ILE A 532 22.11 0.86 26.79
CA ILE A 532 22.04 1.93 25.81
C ILE A 532 20.71 1.78 25.07
N PRO A 533 19.63 2.31 25.66
CA PRO A 533 18.33 2.40 25.00
C PRO A 533 18.34 3.58 24.02
N ILE A 534 17.87 3.34 22.80
CA ILE A 534 17.77 4.37 21.76
C ILE A 534 16.30 4.49 21.33
N LEU A 535 15.81 5.73 21.26
CA LEU A 535 14.56 6.05 20.58
C LEU A 535 14.91 6.58 19.18
N LEU A 536 14.56 5.81 18.15
CA LEU A 536 14.74 6.20 16.75
C LEU A 536 13.44 6.75 16.18
N ILE A 537 13.46 8.03 15.82
CA ILE A 537 12.29 8.74 15.29
C ILE A 537 12.47 8.95 13.79
N GLU A 538 11.58 8.38 12.97
CA GLU A 538 11.53 8.64 11.52
C GLU A 538 10.50 9.73 11.20
N GLY A 539 10.96 10.81 10.57
CA GLY A 539 10.17 11.99 10.27
C GLY A 539 10.06 12.95 11.46
N PHE A 540 9.23 13.97 11.30
CA PHE A 540 8.96 14.97 12.33
C PHE A 540 7.59 14.69 12.98
N PRO A 541 7.46 14.79 14.31
CA PRO A 541 6.17 14.71 14.95
C PRO A 541 5.31 15.92 14.56
N THR A 542 4.27 15.69 13.74
CA THR A 542 3.32 16.72 13.29
C THR A 542 1.95 16.48 13.92
N GLY A 543 1.45 17.40 14.75
CA GLY A 543 0.14 17.27 15.40
C GLY A 543 -0.19 18.41 16.38
N GLY A 544 -1.41 18.41 16.91
CA GLY A 544 -1.98 19.53 17.70
C GLY A 544 -1.55 19.61 19.16
N ILE A 545 -0.40 19.03 19.52
CA ILE A 545 0.17 19.15 20.87
C ILE A 545 1.03 20.41 20.91
N HIS A 546 0.95 21.15 22.02
CA HIS A 546 1.82 22.30 22.25
C HIS A 546 3.30 21.88 22.20
N PRO A 547 4.19 22.58 21.47
CA PRO A 547 5.59 22.20 21.31
C PRO A 547 6.32 21.91 22.63
N GLU A 548 5.95 22.62 23.69
CA GLU A 548 6.48 22.56 25.04
C GLU A 548 6.17 21.23 25.72
N ALA A 549 5.02 20.61 25.42
CA ALA A 549 4.70 19.27 25.94
C ALA A 549 5.52 18.18 25.22
N ILE A 550 5.80 18.35 23.93
CA ILE A 550 6.70 17.46 23.17
C ILE A 550 8.13 17.63 23.69
N ALA A 551 8.58 18.88 23.84
CA ALA A 551 9.89 19.20 24.40
C ALA A 551 10.04 18.66 25.82
N GLY A 552 9.01 18.76 26.67
CA GLY A 552 8.99 18.19 28.00
C GLY A 552 9.10 16.67 28.00
N ALA A 553 8.35 15.97 27.14
CA ALA A 553 8.43 14.51 27.02
C ALA A 553 9.80 14.04 26.51
N LEU A 554 10.34 14.66 25.45
CA LEU A 554 11.67 14.34 24.93
C LEU A 554 12.77 14.64 25.95
N SER A 555 12.64 15.74 26.70
CA SER A 555 13.57 16.09 27.79
C SER A 555 13.52 15.04 28.90
N SER A 556 12.34 14.58 29.29
CA SER A 556 12.19 13.51 30.27
C SER A 556 12.81 12.20 29.78
N PHE A 557 12.60 11.83 28.51
CA PHE A 557 13.24 10.63 27.95
C PHE A 557 14.76 10.70 27.95
N MET A 558 15.33 11.87 27.64
CA MET A 558 16.78 12.06 27.62
C MET A 558 17.40 12.12 29.01
N ILE A 559 16.78 12.89 29.93
CA ILE A 559 17.34 13.20 31.24
C ILE A 559 16.93 12.16 32.29
N ASP A 560 15.63 11.88 32.40
CA ASP A 560 15.11 11.01 33.48
C ASP A 560 15.25 9.53 33.12
N PHE A 561 14.97 9.16 31.86
CA PHE A 561 15.05 7.78 31.40
C PHE A 561 16.43 7.41 30.84
N GLY A 562 17.30 8.39 30.57
CA GLY A 562 18.62 8.15 29.99
C GLY A 562 18.59 7.57 28.57
N VAL A 563 17.53 7.85 27.81
CA VAL A 563 17.34 7.35 26.44
C VAL A 563 18.00 8.27 25.44
N SER A 564 18.86 7.70 24.58
CA SER A 564 19.42 8.46 23.46
C SER A 564 18.39 8.61 22.36
N ILE A 565 18.13 9.84 21.93
CA ILE A 565 17.16 10.12 20.86
C ILE A 565 17.91 10.38 19.56
N ILE A 566 17.53 9.67 18.50
CA ILE A 566 18.05 9.87 17.15
C ILE A 566 16.88 10.16 16.23
N GLN A 567 16.91 11.31 15.56
CA GLN A 567 15.92 11.66 14.55
C GLN A 567 16.49 11.43 13.15
N THR A 568 15.67 10.89 12.27
CA THR A 568 16.00 10.60 10.86
C THR A 568 14.87 11.04 9.95
N GLN A 569 15.16 11.41 8.71
CA GLN A 569 14.16 11.93 7.77
C GLN A 569 13.39 10.83 7.04
N ASN A 570 14.02 9.67 6.83
CA ASN A 570 13.47 8.56 6.05
C ASN A 570 14.13 7.23 6.41
N SER A 571 13.54 6.14 5.91
CA SER A 571 13.97 4.77 6.25
C SER A 571 15.39 4.40 5.78
N GLU A 572 15.92 5.07 4.75
CA GLU A 572 17.30 4.85 4.30
C GLU A 572 18.31 5.42 5.31
N GLU A 573 18.03 6.61 5.83
CA GLU A 573 18.81 7.22 6.89
C GLU A 573 18.71 6.40 8.20
N SER A 574 17.50 5.99 8.58
CA SER A 574 17.28 5.10 9.74
C SER A 574 18.09 3.81 9.64
N ALA A 575 18.06 3.13 8.49
CA ALA A 575 18.83 1.92 8.25
C ALA A 575 20.35 2.17 8.29
N THR A 576 20.80 3.31 7.74
CA THR A 576 22.22 3.71 7.76
C THR A 576 22.73 3.87 9.18
N ILE A 577 21.95 4.52 10.06
CA ILE A 577 22.32 4.70 11.46
C ILE A 577 22.35 3.36 12.20
N LEU A 578 21.30 2.55 12.09
CA LEU A 578 21.23 1.23 12.73
C LEU A 578 22.43 0.35 12.33
N LYS A 579 22.76 0.34 11.04
CA LYS A 579 23.94 -0.35 10.50
C LYS A 579 25.23 0.13 11.16
N ARG A 580 25.46 1.45 11.22
CA ARG A 580 26.70 2.03 11.75
C ARG A 580 26.88 1.71 13.24
N ILE A 581 25.80 1.74 14.01
CA ILE A 581 25.81 1.38 15.43
C ILE A 581 26.14 -0.11 15.60
N ALA A 582 25.45 -0.99 14.85
CA ALA A 582 25.69 -2.44 14.91
C ALA A 582 27.13 -2.82 14.52
N LEU A 583 27.67 -2.22 13.45
CA LEU A 583 29.07 -2.39 13.04
C LEU A 583 30.04 -1.98 14.14
N ARG A 584 29.81 -0.82 14.77
CA ARG A 584 30.66 -0.32 15.86
C ARG A 584 30.65 -1.24 17.08
N GLU A 585 29.49 -1.74 17.47
CA GLU A 585 29.39 -2.63 18.63
C GLU A 585 29.98 -4.02 18.37
N GLN A 586 29.65 -4.64 17.22
CA GLN A 586 29.99 -6.05 16.98
C GLN A 586 31.38 -6.26 16.38
N GLN A 587 31.84 -5.37 15.50
CA GLN A 587 33.15 -5.50 14.87
C GLN A 587 34.24 -4.73 15.62
N MET A 588 34.02 -3.45 15.92
CA MET A 588 35.04 -2.64 16.61
C MET A 588 35.16 -3.00 18.09
N LYS A 589 34.03 -3.10 18.81
CA LYS A 589 34.01 -3.46 20.24
C LYS A 589 33.86 -4.95 20.53
N LYS A 590 33.76 -5.78 19.48
CA LYS A 590 33.65 -7.26 19.56
C LYS A 590 32.50 -7.76 20.46
N ARG A 591 31.38 -7.02 20.55
CA ARG A 591 30.19 -7.40 21.34
C ARG A 591 29.33 -8.45 20.63
N THR A 592 28.56 -9.20 21.40
CA THR A 592 27.57 -10.17 20.89
C THR A 592 26.20 -9.53 20.76
N VAL A 593 25.29 -10.16 20.02
CA VAL A 593 23.87 -9.74 19.94
C VAL A 593 23.05 -10.73 20.75
N GLN A 594 22.41 -10.25 21.82
CA GLN A 594 21.64 -11.09 22.74
C GLN A 594 20.36 -10.37 23.15
N ILE A 595 19.24 -11.09 23.13
CA ILE A 595 17.98 -10.61 23.69
C ILE A 595 18.09 -10.68 25.21
N ARG A 596 17.93 -9.54 25.88
CA ARG A 596 17.80 -9.49 27.33
C ARG A 596 16.33 -9.78 27.69
N LYS A 597 16.08 -10.84 28.45
CA LYS A 597 14.83 -10.96 29.22
C LYS A 597 14.96 -10.00 30.41
N SER A 598 13.94 -9.19 30.65
CA SER A 598 13.96 -8.16 31.69
C SER A 598 14.35 -8.76 33.06
N MET A 599 15.45 -8.27 33.62
CA MET A 599 15.69 -8.06 35.05
C MET A 599 17.11 -7.48 35.18
N ARG A 600 17.23 -6.16 34.98
CA ARG A 600 18.01 -5.40 35.96
C ARG A 600 17.02 -5.03 37.04
N MET A 601 17.36 -5.27 38.30
CA MET A 601 16.70 -4.52 39.36
C MET A 601 16.95 -3.04 39.01
N GLY A 602 15.88 -2.30 38.69
CA GLY A 602 15.95 -0.86 38.52
C GLY A 602 16.52 -0.22 39.79
N ASN A 603 16.85 1.07 39.71
CA ASN A 603 17.21 1.85 40.89
C ASN A 603 16.16 1.57 41.99
N PRO A 604 16.53 1.02 43.17
CA PRO A 604 15.58 0.70 44.23
C PRO A 604 14.68 1.89 44.60
N ASN A 605 15.20 3.12 44.47
CA ASN A 605 14.45 4.34 44.72
C ASN A 605 13.38 4.60 43.66
N GLU A 606 13.66 4.30 42.38
CA GLU A 606 12.69 4.48 41.30
C GLU A 606 11.55 3.45 41.40
N HIS A 607 11.87 2.22 41.79
CA HIS A 607 10.85 1.22 42.11
C HIS A 607 10.02 1.64 43.33
N ALA A 608 10.63 2.20 44.37
CA ALA A 608 9.90 2.73 45.51
C ALA A 608 8.93 3.84 45.07
N ILE A 609 9.38 4.78 44.23
CA ILE A 609 8.53 5.86 43.68
C ILE A 609 7.37 5.27 42.88
N GLN A 610 7.60 4.24 42.06
CA GLN A 610 6.53 3.58 41.30
C GLN A 610 5.50 2.90 42.20
N ILE A 611 5.95 2.17 43.24
CA ILE A 611 5.06 1.49 44.20
C ILE A 611 4.20 2.52 44.96
N VAL A 612 4.78 3.64 45.37
CA VAL A 612 4.02 4.69 46.07
C VAL A 612 3.10 5.45 45.11
N SER A 613 3.50 5.64 43.84
CA SER A 613 2.67 6.28 42.82
C SER A 613 1.46 5.44 42.40
N SER A 614 1.43 4.14 42.71
CA SER A 614 0.24 3.30 42.47
C SER A 614 -0.92 3.57 43.43
N PHE A 615 -0.72 4.29 44.54
CA PHE A 615 -1.81 4.69 45.41
C PHE A 615 -2.73 5.71 44.71
N PRO A 616 -4.07 5.56 44.75
CA PRO A 616 -4.99 6.48 44.09
C PRO A 616 -4.83 7.92 44.57
N GLY A 617 -4.64 8.83 43.63
CA GLY A 617 -4.48 10.26 43.92
C GLY A 617 -3.07 10.68 44.33
N ILE A 618 -2.10 9.76 44.28
CA ILE A 618 -0.67 10.02 44.46
C ILE A 618 0.02 10.07 43.10
N ASN A 619 0.63 11.21 42.81
CA ASN A 619 1.46 11.39 41.62
C ASN A 619 2.94 11.24 41.97
N ARG A 620 3.82 11.23 40.96
CA ARG A 620 5.27 11.04 41.16
C ARG A 620 5.86 12.05 42.15
N ILE A 621 5.42 13.31 42.12
CA ILE A 621 5.91 14.37 43.01
C ILE A 621 5.53 14.08 44.47
N LEU A 622 4.27 13.71 44.72
CA LEU A 622 3.79 13.30 46.05
C LEU A 622 4.47 12.01 46.52
N ALA A 623 4.70 11.05 45.62
CA ALA A 623 5.42 9.82 45.93
C ALA A 623 6.87 10.07 46.33
N THR A 624 7.56 10.98 45.63
CA THR A 624 8.91 11.40 46.00
C THR A 624 8.93 12.07 47.36
N ARG A 625 8.02 13.01 47.63
CA ARG A 625 7.91 13.67 48.95
C ARG A 625 7.66 12.67 50.08
N LEU A 626 6.72 11.75 49.89
CA LEU A 626 6.45 10.67 50.85
C LEU A 626 7.71 9.84 51.13
N LEU A 627 8.48 9.52 50.09
CA LEU A 627 9.72 8.76 50.24
C LEU A 627 10.88 9.57 50.83
N GLU A 628 10.92 10.89 50.62
CA GLU A 628 11.87 11.79 51.28
C GLU A 628 11.57 11.92 52.77
N THR A 629 10.29 12.03 53.15
CA THR A 629 9.88 12.17 54.56
C THR A 629 9.96 10.85 55.33
N PHE A 630 9.38 9.76 54.80
CA PHE A 630 9.30 8.48 55.50
C PHE A 630 10.48 7.54 55.16
N GLY A 631 11.27 7.82 54.13
CA GLY A 631 12.49 7.10 53.76
C GLY A 631 12.26 5.75 53.06
N THR A 632 11.24 4.99 53.43
CA THR A 632 10.96 3.66 52.84
C THR A 632 9.47 3.44 52.62
N VAL A 633 9.11 2.62 51.62
CA VAL A 633 7.72 2.23 51.37
C VAL A 633 7.08 1.60 52.61
N LYS A 634 7.83 0.77 53.37
CA LYS A 634 7.33 0.16 54.61
C LYS A 634 6.91 1.20 55.66
N ARG A 635 7.67 2.28 55.80
CA ARG A 635 7.33 3.35 56.76
C ARG A 635 6.13 4.17 56.30
N ILE A 636 5.95 4.36 54.99
CA ILE A 636 4.73 4.99 54.43
C ILE A 636 3.51 4.11 54.72
N ILE A 637 3.63 2.79 54.50
CA ILE A 637 2.55 1.83 54.74
C ILE A 637 2.14 1.79 56.21
N ASN A 638 3.10 1.99 57.12
CA ASN A 638 2.87 1.97 58.56
C ASN A 638 2.55 3.37 59.15
N ALA A 639 2.46 4.42 58.33
CA ALA A 639 2.22 5.77 58.81
C ALA A 639 0.76 5.95 59.22
N SER A 640 0.53 6.63 60.34
CA SER A 640 -0.80 6.98 60.82
C SER A 640 -1.47 8.03 59.93
N LEU A 641 -2.80 8.15 60.05
CA LEU A 641 -3.58 9.15 59.30
C LEU A 641 -3.05 10.57 59.54
N ASP A 642 -2.66 10.89 60.76
CA ASP A 642 -2.16 12.22 61.14
C ASP A 642 -0.77 12.48 60.55
N GLU A 643 0.15 11.50 60.58
CA GLU A 643 1.47 11.62 59.94
C GLU A 643 1.37 11.79 58.42
N LEU A 644 0.41 11.12 57.76
CA LEU A 644 0.20 11.27 56.32
C LEU A 644 -0.38 12.64 55.95
N LYS A 645 -1.20 13.24 56.83
CA LYS A 645 -1.79 14.59 56.62
C LYS A 645 -0.76 15.71 56.74
N GLU A 646 0.36 15.49 57.42
CA GLU A 646 1.45 16.48 57.52
C GLU A 646 2.19 16.69 56.19
N ILE A 647 2.05 15.78 55.22
CA ILE A 647 2.67 15.90 53.90
C ILE A 647 1.93 16.93 53.05
N GLU A 648 2.66 17.95 52.60
CA GLU A 648 2.14 18.99 51.73
C GLU A 648 1.55 18.40 50.42
N GLY A 649 0.23 18.56 50.24
CA GLY A 649 -0.53 18.05 49.09
C GLY A 649 -1.29 16.73 49.34
N LEU A 650 -1.15 16.14 50.53
CA LEU A 650 -1.98 15.07 51.07
C LEU A 650 -3.02 15.64 52.05
N GLY A 651 -4.24 15.84 51.56
CA GLY A 651 -5.38 16.14 52.43
C GLY A 651 -6.00 14.87 53.02
N GLU A 652 -6.83 15.02 54.04
CA GLU A 652 -7.52 13.94 54.77
C GLU A 652 -8.13 12.85 53.86
N LYS A 653 -8.85 13.25 52.80
CA LYS A 653 -9.47 12.32 51.84
C LYS A 653 -8.47 11.44 51.08
N LYS A 654 -7.26 11.92 50.83
CA LYS A 654 -6.22 11.15 50.13
C LYS A 654 -5.50 10.22 51.10
N SER A 655 -5.17 10.71 52.29
CA SER A 655 -4.55 9.92 53.36
C SER A 655 -5.43 8.74 53.76
N GLN A 656 -6.74 8.96 53.86
CA GLN A 656 -7.69 7.90 54.23
C GLN A 656 -7.84 6.83 53.14
N LYS A 657 -7.77 7.21 51.85
CA LYS A 657 -7.77 6.24 50.74
C LYS A 657 -6.51 5.38 50.68
N ILE A 658 -5.36 5.92 51.10
CA ILE A 658 -4.12 5.15 51.21
C ILE A 658 -4.29 4.09 52.30
N LEU A 659 -4.76 4.49 53.49
CA LEU A 659 -5.02 3.57 54.60
C LEU A 659 -6.06 2.50 54.25
N GLU A 660 -7.16 2.90 53.60
CA GLU A 660 -8.20 1.96 53.15
C GLU A 660 -7.61 0.83 52.29
N ILE A 661 -6.71 1.14 51.34
CA ILE A 661 -6.07 0.13 50.48
C ILE A 661 -5.08 -0.74 51.25
N ILE A 662 -4.38 -0.17 52.23
CA ILE A 662 -3.40 -0.90 53.03
C ILE A 662 -4.09 -1.85 54.02
N GLU A 663 -5.21 -1.43 54.58
CA GLU A 663 -5.92 -2.14 55.66
C GLU A 663 -7.05 -3.04 55.14
N GLN A 664 -7.49 -2.87 53.89
CA GLN A 664 -8.56 -3.69 53.31
C GLN A 664 -8.14 -5.16 53.21
N GLU A 665 -8.85 -6.02 53.94
CA GLU A 665 -8.71 -7.47 53.79
C GLU A 665 -9.17 -7.92 52.40
N TYR A 666 -8.40 -8.82 51.78
CA TYR A 666 -8.71 -9.36 50.47
C TYR A 666 -9.97 -10.23 50.52
N GLN A 667 -11.04 -9.79 49.87
CA GLN A 667 -12.25 -10.59 49.70
C GLN A 667 -12.07 -11.53 48.49
N GLN A 668 -12.16 -12.85 48.73
CA GLN A 668 -12.08 -13.89 47.70
C GLN A 668 -13.36 -14.00 46.87
#